data_AF-A0A497YLG0-F1
#
_entry.id   AF-A0A497YLG0-F1
#
_cell.length_a   1.000
_cell.length_b   1.000
_cell.length_c   1.000
_cell.angle_alpha   90.00
_cell.angle_beta   90.00
_cell.angle_gamma   90.00
#
_symmetry.space_group_name_H-M   'P 1'
#
loop_
_entity.id
_entity.type
_entity.pdbx_description
1 polymer ?
#
loop_
_entity_poly.entity_id
_entity_poly.type
_entity_poly.pdbx_seq_one_letter_code
_entity_poly.pdbx_strand_id
1 'polypeptide(L)'
;MEQQATLSSYIADAFQGRADLRILHFNAKDLVLKEELSQRGFSNFLGIAMNKPVPGLYWHESKKAAHKNNAELLFLDGADFETLVNAFRSRAEWIIYRPNQWFNKFTFRPLLAMLQYKNRRWDFSFENFEMAGRGMQRVIVFKRRHIKKEAARHYLSPDIRPDDFFGRLNKEEVPYVVLRWHEEIPFTDIDEDIDLLVSDEAIGKVHAILDERIGIVPFDVYSESGLTGSGYREMAYYRPHLAREIVLSRELWNSRFYIPDCRHRFLSLMYHAVYHKGEESGLPIFEGGRGKRQTEHDYPRILKEMAKENGVVELAMNLTDCHRFLKQQGWSPATDTIRKLSQGNGHWLESIVQADEMNFEKNGELMVFVIREWASEKGLNGYIADWFENAGLNVVKLIELEGEERKKAAQNLRGGNWGKGPWPVSGGEPAALLIVYDYHPKALKAKERKKYPYVSNEHYLLKEKLRKEINSNLCKEQQANALHSSDDEIEALEYIHSVVPQVFQEVEETIRNWDEKYRTKEKVIKDISENKRRAKVEIIDFNGVKAVKKTYKAGKERFLNREKYVYGELSNEREFIPKLLDSGDNYIIIPYFETVRFSNNERAKNKMLKKHYKEEIYGISDFFYHKGCALIDFHPGNLLITREGLKVIDFEFLYHYDQLPESSLKTFDLLGFPVDFEGDKPYGIKGAHRKKVWKKILN
;
A
#
# COMPACT_ATOMS: atom_id res chain seq x y z
N MET A 1 53.69 -31.08 -5.25
CA MET A 1 53.27 -30.38 -6.48
C MET A 1 51.79 -30.04 -6.30
N GLU A 2 51.48 -28.84 -5.83
CA GLU A 2 50.10 -28.33 -5.85
C GLU A 2 49.69 -28.23 -7.33
N GLN A 3 48.60 -28.89 -7.73
CA GLN A 3 48.01 -28.71 -9.05
C GLN A 3 47.68 -27.23 -9.22
N GLN A 4 48.34 -26.59 -10.19
CA GLN A 4 48.08 -25.19 -10.53
C GLN A 4 46.63 -25.08 -11.01
N ALA A 5 45.82 -24.30 -10.30
CA ALA A 5 44.40 -24.16 -10.61
C ALA A 5 44.23 -23.26 -11.84
N THR A 6 43.80 -23.83 -12.96
CA THR A 6 43.26 -23.09 -14.10
C THR A 6 41.95 -22.39 -13.71
N LEU A 7 41.56 -21.32 -14.42
CA LEU A 7 40.25 -20.69 -14.18
C LEU A 7 39.10 -21.67 -14.45
N SER A 8 39.21 -22.50 -15.49
CA SER A 8 38.21 -23.50 -15.84
C SER A 8 38.08 -24.60 -14.77
N SER A 9 39.18 -25.05 -14.15
CA SER A 9 39.11 -25.96 -12.99
C SER A 9 38.45 -25.31 -11.79
N TYR A 10 38.79 -24.06 -11.47
CA TYR A 10 38.17 -23.34 -10.36
C TYR A 10 36.65 -23.19 -10.54
N ILE A 11 36.18 -22.90 -11.76
CA ILE A 11 34.75 -22.83 -12.09
C ILE A 11 34.10 -24.22 -11.97
N ALA A 12 34.75 -25.26 -12.49
CA ALA A 12 34.25 -26.63 -12.39
C ALA A 12 34.09 -27.11 -10.95
N ASP A 13 35.05 -26.80 -10.08
CA ASP A 13 35.00 -27.16 -8.67
C ASP A 13 33.92 -26.37 -7.93
N ALA A 14 33.76 -25.08 -8.26
CA ALA A 14 32.76 -24.21 -7.65
C ALA A 14 31.31 -24.54 -8.04
N PHE A 15 31.11 -25.04 -9.26
CA PHE A 15 29.78 -25.30 -9.85
C PHE A 15 29.63 -26.76 -10.29
N GLN A 16 30.17 -27.69 -9.50
CA GLN A 16 30.15 -29.11 -9.80
C GLN A 16 28.72 -29.60 -10.09
N GLY A 17 28.53 -30.25 -11.24
CA GLY A 17 27.24 -30.80 -11.68
C GLY A 17 26.29 -29.80 -12.35
N ARG A 18 26.67 -28.53 -12.54
CA ARG A 18 25.87 -27.50 -13.24
C ARG A 18 26.36 -27.28 -14.68
N ALA A 19 26.16 -28.28 -15.53
CA ALA A 19 26.51 -28.19 -16.96
C ALA A 19 25.76 -27.05 -17.70
N ASP A 20 24.59 -26.68 -17.18
CA ASP A 20 23.68 -25.65 -17.66
C ASP A 20 24.06 -24.21 -17.24
N LEU A 21 25.08 -24.05 -16.39
CA LEU A 21 25.50 -22.76 -15.83
C LEU A 21 25.70 -21.71 -16.92
N ARG A 22 24.98 -20.59 -16.82
CA ARG A 22 25.06 -19.48 -17.78
C ARG A 22 26.30 -18.64 -17.54
N ILE A 23 27.28 -18.80 -18.43
CA ILE A 23 28.58 -18.14 -18.35
C ILE A 23 28.70 -17.06 -19.43
N LEU A 24 28.93 -15.81 -19.02
CA LEU A 24 29.25 -14.72 -19.92
C LEU A 24 30.72 -14.30 -19.76
N HIS A 25 31.49 -14.36 -20.84
CA HIS A 25 32.86 -13.85 -20.91
C HIS A 25 32.88 -12.52 -21.67
N PHE A 26 32.88 -11.42 -20.92
CA PHE A 26 32.92 -10.07 -21.45
C PHE A 26 34.34 -9.66 -21.87
N ASN A 27 34.48 -9.09 -23.08
CA ASN A 27 35.75 -8.72 -23.71
C ASN A 27 36.71 -9.91 -23.94
N ALA A 28 36.14 -11.05 -24.32
CA ALA A 28 36.87 -12.25 -24.73
C ALA A 28 37.77 -11.95 -25.93
N LYS A 29 39.05 -12.36 -25.82
CA LYS A 29 40.07 -12.14 -26.86
C LYS A 29 40.32 -13.35 -27.76
N ASP A 30 39.91 -14.53 -27.29
CA ASP A 30 40.16 -15.84 -27.87
C ASP A 30 39.12 -16.86 -27.36
N LEU A 31 39.14 -18.08 -27.89
CA LEU A 31 38.19 -19.16 -27.57
C LEU A 31 38.68 -20.09 -26.44
N VAL A 32 39.87 -19.86 -25.89
CA VAL A 32 40.54 -20.81 -24.97
C VAL A 32 39.65 -21.16 -23.79
N LEU A 33 39.14 -20.16 -23.07
CA LEU A 33 38.29 -20.40 -21.90
C LEU A 33 36.98 -21.13 -22.25
N LYS A 34 36.42 -20.88 -23.44
CA LYS A 34 35.22 -21.57 -23.94
C LYS A 34 35.51 -23.05 -24.15
N GLU A 35 36.62 -23.37 -24.80
CA GLU A 35 37.05 -24.75 -25.08
C GLU A 35 37.37 -25.50 -23.78
N GLU A 36 38.10 -24.89 -22.85
CA GLU A 36 38.41 -25.50 -21.55
C GLU A 36 37.15 -25.78 -20.72
N LEU A 37 36.19 -24.85 -20.68
CA LEU A 37 34.93 -25.05 -19.97
C LEU A 37 34.06 -26.11 -20.66
N SER A 38 34.07 -26.15 -22.00
CA SER A 38 33.36 -27.17 -22.78
C SER A 38 33.90 -28.58 -22.51
N GLN A 39 35.22 -28.75 -22.45
CA GLN A 39 35.86 -30.03 -22.07
C GLN A 39 35.49 -30.48 -20.66
N ARG A 40 35.09 -29.55 -19.78
CA ARG A 40 34.63 -29.80 -18.42
C ARG A 40 33.11 -29.96 -18.31
N GLY A 41 32.40 -29.98 -19.44
CA GLY A 41 30.96 -30.24 -19.50
C GLY A 41 30.06 -29.01 -19.44
N PHE A 42 30.60 -27.79 -19.43
CA PHE A 42 29.78 -26.57 -19.51
C PHE A 42 29.38 -26.29 -20.96
N SER A 43 28.08 -26.21 -21.23
CA SER A 43 27.56 -25.98 -22.59
C SER A 43 26.97 -24.59 -22.81
N ASN A 44 26.69 -23.83 -21.74
CA ASN A 44 25.96 -22.58 -21.79
C ASN A 44 26.89 -21.36 -21.66
N PHE A 45 27.72 -21.13 -22.69
CA PHE A 45 28.77 -20.11 -22.69
C PHE A 45 28.60 -19.11 -23.84
N LEU A 46 28.69 -17.82 -23.53
CA LEU A 46 28.75 -16.73 -24.49
C LEU A 46 29.99 -15.88 -24.23
N GLY A 47 30.85 -15.74 -25.23
CA GLY A 47 31.99 -14.82 -25.18
C GLY A 47 31.75 -13.63 -26.09
N ILE A 48 31.95 -12.42 -25.56
CA ILE A 48 31.74 -11.16 -26.27
C ILE A 48 33.09 -10.51 -26.60
N ALA A 49 33.37 -10.30 -27.88
CA ALA A 49 34.50 -9.54 -28.37
C ALA A 49 34.10 -8.06 -28.58
N MET A 50 34.80 -7.12 -27.92
CA MET A 50 34.41 -5.71 -27.91
C MET A 50 35.08 -4.87 -29.01
N ASN A 51 36.36 -5.12 -29.28
CA ASN A 51 37.18 -4.22 -30.12
C ASN A 51 37.24 -4.63 -31.59
N LYS A 52 37.15 -5.93 -31.86
CA LYS A 52 37.20 -6.48 -33.21
C LYS A 52 36.47 -7.81 -33.24
N PRO A 53 35.88 -8.20 -34.38
CA PRO A 53 35.33 -9.52 -34.54
C PRO A 53 36.40 -10.60 -34.31
N VAL A 54 36.03 -11.64 -33.58
CA VAL A 54 36.84 -12.84 -33.37
C VAL A 54 35.97 -14.02 -33.77
N PRO A 55 36.38 -14.86 -34.73
CA PRO A 55 35.58 -16.02 -35.14
C PRO A 55 35.19 -16.90 -33.95
N GLY A 56 33.91 -17.27 -33.85
CA GLY A 56 33.37 -18.08 -32.75
C GLY A 56 33.00 -17.33 -31.47
N LEU A 57 33.24 -16.01 -31.41
CA LEU A 57 32.77 -15.10 -30.36
C LEU A 57 31.70 -14.14 -30.92
N TYR A 58 30.80 -13.68 -30.05
CA TYR A 58 29.82 -12.67 -30.40
C TYR A 58 30.48 -11.29 -30.41
N TRP A 59 30.38 -10.53 -31.50
CA TRP A 59 30.98 -9.20 -31.57
C TRP A 59 29.94 -8.13 -31.25
N HIS A 60 30.24 -7.26 -30.28
CA HIS A 60 29.39 -6.13 -29.93
C HIS A 60 30.20 -5.03 -29.22
N GLU A 61 30.03 -3.78 -29.65
CA GLU A 61 30.75 -2.63 -29.09
C GLU A 61 30.14 -2.10 -27.78
N SER A 62 28.91 -2.45 -27.43
CA SER A 62 28.22 -1.92 -26.25
C SER A 62 28.74 -2.55 -24.96
N LYS A 63 29.16 -1.70 -24.02
CA LYS A 63 29.52 -2.15 -22.66
C LYS A 63 28.30 -2.57 -21.84
N LYS A 64 27.07 -2.36 -22.34
CA LYS A 64 25.85 -2.67 -21.61
C LYS A 64 25.70 -4.17 -21.34
N ALA A 65 26.24 -5.04 -22.19
CA ALA A 65 26.23 -6.49 -22.00
C ALA A 65 26.86 -6.95 -20.66
N ALA A 66 27.72 -6.15 -20.02
CA ALA A 66 28.25 -6.46 -18.69
C ALA A 66 27.17 -6.47 -17.58
N HIS A 67 26.01 -5.83 -17.81
CA HIS A 67 24.91 -5.78 -16.84
C HIS A 67 23.52 -6.07 -17.40
N LYS A 68 23.35 -5.92 -18.72
CA LYS A 68 22.18 -6.34 -19.48
C LYS A 68 22.35 -7.79 -19.96
N ASN A 69 22.25 -8.74 -19.03
CA ASN A 69 22.35 -10.17 -19.30
C ASN A 69 21.67 -11.02 -18.22
N ASN A 70 21.46 -12.31 -18.50
CA ASN A 70 20.98 -13.33 -17.55
C ASN A 70 22.09 -14.27 -17.04
N ALA A 71 23.37 -13.85 -17.06
CA ALA A 71 24.48 -14.67 -16.61
C ALA A 71 24.39 -15.00 -15.11
N GLU A 72 24.75 -16.22 -14.75
CA GLU A 72 24.99 -16.64 -13.36
C GLU A 72 26.46 -16.41 -12.99
N LEU A 73 27.37 -16.61 -13.95
CA LEU A 73 28.79 -16.30 -13.84
C LEU A 73 29.21 -15.30 -14.92
N LEU A 74 29.83 -14.20 -14.50
CA LEU A 74 30.34 -13.16 -15.38
C LEU A 74 31.86 -13.06 -15.26
N PHE A 75 32.58 -13.33 -16.34
CA PHE A 75 34.01 -13.11 -16.44
C PHE A 75 34.28 -11.80 -17.19
N LEU A 76 34.87 -10.81 -16.51
CA LEU A 76 35.18 -9.49 -17.04
C LEU A 76 36.67 -9.42 -17.40
N ASP A 77 36.99 -9.54 -18.69
CA ASP A 77 38.37 -9.67 -19.16
C ASP A 77 38.99 -8.34 -19.60
N GLY A 78 39.80 -7.71 -18.75
CA GLY A 78 40.39 -6.40 -19.06
C GLY A 78 39.33 -5.28 -19.15
N ALA A 79 38.25 -5.40 -18.38
CA ALA A 79 37.23 -4.36 -18.29
C ALA A 79 37.71 -3.15 -17.48
N ASP A 80 37.11 -1.98 -17.72
CA ASP A 80 37.34 -0.79 -16.89
C ASP A 80 36.48 -0.80 -15.62
N PHE A 81 36.72 0.19 -14.76
CA PHE A 81 36.03 0.31 -13.49
C PHE A 81 34.52 0.55 -13.62
N GLU A 82 34.11 1.35 -14.60
CA GLU A 82 32.69 1.64 -14.83
C GLU A 82 31.93 0.36 -15.24
N THR A 83 32.54 -0.46 -16.09
CA THR A 83 32.01 -1.76 -16.50
C THR A 83 31.86 -2.69 -15.29
N LEU A 84 32.84 -2.73 -14.39
CA LEU A 84 32.75 -3.49 -13.13
C LEU A 84 31.61 -2.98 -12.23
N VAL A 85 31.45 -1.66 -12.09
CA VAL A 85 30.36 -1.06 -11.30
C VAL A 85 29.00 -1.44 -11.88
N ASN A 86 28.86 -1.39 -13.21
CA ASN A 86 27.66 -1.82 -13.90
C ASN A 86 27.41 -3.32 -13.71
N ALA A 87 28.45 -4.15 -13.78
CA ALA A 87 28.33 -5.60 -13.59
C ALA A 87 27.73 -6.00 -12.24
N PHE A 88 27.96 -5.24 -11.16
CA PHE A 88 27.27 -5.50 -9.88
C PHE A 88 25.73 -5.33 -9.93
N ARG A 89 25.22 -4.62 -10.95
CA ARG A 89 23.79 -4.48 -11.24
C ARG A 89 23.22 -5.65 -12.06
N SER A 90 24.06 -6.54 -12.60
CA SER A 90 23.62 -7.75 -13.33
C SER A 90 22.89 -8.75 -12.42
N ARG A 91 22.41 -9.86 -13.01
CA ARG A 91 21.88 -11.03 -12.30
C ARG A 91 22.98 -11.99 -11.79
N ALA A 92 24.24 -11.81 -12.19
CA ALA A 92 25.33 -12.72 -11.84
C ALA A 92 25.47 -12.91 -10.33
N GLU A 93 25.67 -14.15 -9.94
CA GLU A 93 26.02 -14.56 -8.59
C GLU A 93 27.53 -14.47 -8.37
N TRP A 94 28.29 -14.76 -9.42
CA TRP A 94 29.74 -14.69 -9.42
C TRP A 94 30.22 -13.72 -10.49
N ILE A 95 31.11 -12.81 -10.09
CA ILE A 95 31.83 -11.92 -11.02
C ILE A 95 33.31 -12.18 -10.84
N ILE A 96 33.97 -12.64 -11.89
CA ILE A 96 35.42 -12.83 -11.93
C ILE A 96 35.98 -11.67 -12.74
N TYR A 97 36.77 -10.82 -12.12
CA TYR A 97 37.27 -9.58 -12.72
C TYR A 97 38.79 -9.63 -12.90
N ARG A 98 39.21 -9.48 -14.16
CA ARG A 98 40.61 -9.26 -14.53
C ARG A 98 40.81 -7.82 -14.99
N PRO A 99 41.63 -7.00 -14.28
CA PRO A 99 41.86 -5.60 -14.68
C PRO A 99 42.74 -5.48 -15.93
N ASN A 100 42.50 -4.45 -16.76
CA ASN A 100 43.25 -4.22 -18.00
C ASN A 100 44.69 -3.72 -17.78
N GLN A 101 44.94 -3.02 -16.67
CA GLN A 101 46.26 -2.56 -16.23
C GLN A 101 46.42 -2.83 -14.74
N TRP A 102 47.54 -3.45 -14.37
CA TRP A 102 47.86 -3.72 -12.98
C TRP A 102 48.44 -2.44 -12.34
N PHE A 103 47.60 -1.78 -11.54
CA PHE A 103 47.98 -0.83 -10.48
C PHE A 103 49.01 0.27 -10.84
N ASN A 104 48.56 1.40 -11.40
CA ASN A 104 49.23 2.66 -11.11
C ASN A 104 48.83 3.10 -9.68
N LYS A 105 49.79 3.49 -8.85
CA LYS A 105 49.76 3.59 -7.36
C LYS A 105 48.71 4.53 -6.71
N PHE A 106 47.63 4.91 -7.39
CA PHE A 106 46.60 5.85 -6.92
C PHE A 106 45.15 5.31 -6.84
N THR A 107 44.91 4.00 -6.90
CA THR A 107 43.53 3.46 -7.02
C THR A 107 42.92 2.96 -5.70
N PHE A 108 42.56 3.91 -4.84
CA PHE A 108 41.57 3.77 -3.76
C PHE A 108 40.14 3.49 -4.30
N ARG A 109 39.93 3.55 -5.63
CA ARG A 109 38.62 3.58 -6.32
C ARG A 109 37.85 2.25 -6.42
N PRO A 110 38.45 1.08 -6.72
CA PRO A 110 37.78 -0.23 -6.59
C PRO A 110 37.40 -0.56 -5.15
N LEU A 111 38.27 -0.18 -4.20
CA LEU A 111 38.00 -0.24 -2.76
C LEU A 111 36.86 0.71 -2.35
N LEU A 112 36.72 1.85 -3.03
CA LEU A 112 35.63 2.84 -2.87
C LEU A 112 34.31 2.38 -3.49
N ALA A 113 34.28 1.73 -4.66
CA ALA A 113 33.07 1.03 -5.14
C ALA A 113 32.66 -0.07 -4.17
N MET A 114 33.65 -0.84 -3.69
CA MET A 114 33.44 -1.83 -2.64
C MET A 114 32.85 -1.18 -1.39
N LEU A 115 33.31 0.00 -0.95
CA LEU A 115 32.79 0.75 0.22
C LEU A 115 31.42 1.41 -0.01
N GLN A 116 31.15 1.96 -1.20
CA GLN A 116 29.88 2.59 -1.56
C GLN A 116 28.76 1.56 -1.79
N TYR A 117 29.08 0.34 -2.25
CA TYR A 117 28.13 -0.76 -2.40
C TYR A 117 28.10 -1.72 -1.18
N LYS A 118 28.96 -1.49 -0.16
CA LYS A 118 29.23 -2.34 1.02
C LYS A 118 28.13 -2.43 2.07
N ASN A 119 26.89 -2.08 1.76
CA ASN A 119 25.77 -2.50 2.59
C ASN A 119 25.45 -3.99 2.35
N ARG A 120 26.38 -4.87 2.79
CA ARG A 120 26.20 -6.30 3.13
C ARG A 120 25.89 -7.32 2.00
N ARG A 121 26.13 -7.02 0.72
CA ARG A 121 25.61 -7.83 -0.40
C ARG A 121 26.57 -8.77 -1.13
N TRP A 122 27.89 -8.57 -1.03
CA TRP A 122 28.91 -9.33 -1.79
C TRP A 122 30.13 -9.68 -0.93
N ASP A 123 30.68 -10.88 -1.14
CA ASP A 123 31.99 -11.34 -0.71
C ASP A 123 33.01 -11.18 -1.83
N PHE A 124 34.29 -11.09 -1.48
CA PHE A 124 35.35 -11.10 -2.48
C PHE A 124 36.61 -11.82 -1.99
N SER A 125 37.34 -12.42 -2.93
CA SER A 125 38.66 -13.01 -2.72
C SER A 125 39.61 -12.65 -3.87
N PHE A 126 40.91 -12.73 -3.59
CA PHE A 126 41.94 -12.63 -4.61
C PHE A 126 42.42 -14.04 -4.92
N GLU A 127 42.29 -14.45 -6.17
CA GLU A 127 42.72 -15.76 -6.63
C GLU A 127 43.82 -15.59 -7.68
N ASN A 128 44.70 -16.58 -7.79
CA ASN A 128 45.70 -16.64 -8.85
C ASN A 128 45.38 -17.85 -9.73
N PHE A 129 45.20 -17.61 -11.03
CA PHE A 129 44.91 -18.66 -11.99
C PHE A 129 45.96 -18.71 -13.07
N GLU A 130 46.34 -19.91 -13.47
CA GLU A 130 47.13 -20.10 -14.68
C GLU A 130 46.23 -19.87 -15.90
N MET A 131 46.67 -19.01 -16.80
CA MET A 131 45.97 -18.67 -18.05
C MET A 131 46.80 -19.15 -19.22
N ALA A 132 46.18 -19.88 -20.15
CA ALA A 132 46.90 -20.44 -21.30
C ALA A 132 47.68 -19.35 -22.06
N GLY A 133 48.99 -19.55 -22.19
CA GLY A 133 49.90 -18.63 -22.88
C GLY A 133 50.18 -17.29 -22.19
N ARG A 134 49.68 -17.05 -20.96
CA ARG A 134 49.87 -15.77 -20.22
C ARG A 134 50.42 -15.92 -18.81
N GLY A 135 50.71 -17.16 -18.38
CA GLY A 135 51.24 -17.46 -17.06
C GLY A 135 50.23 -17.20 -15.93
N MET A 136 50.74 -17.12 -14.70
CA MET A 136 49.92 -16.92 -13.51
C MET A 136 49.38 -15.49 -13.45
N GLN A 137 48.06 -15.33 -13.41
CA GLN A 137 47.41 -14.03 -13.32
C GLN A 137 46.54 -13.93 -12.07
N ARG A 138 46.68 -12.82 -11.35
CA ARG A 138 45.81 -12.51 -10.22
C ARG A 138 44.49 -11.93 -10.70
N VAL A 139 43.38 -12.48 -10.23
CA VAL A 139 42.04 -11.98 -10.49
C VAL A 139 41.31 -11.70 -9.17
N ILE A 140 40.20 -10.98 -9.26
CA ILE A 140 39.32 -10.74 -8.12
C ILE A 140 38.02 -11.48 -8.37
N VAL A 141 37.62 -12.33 -7.43
CA VAL A 141 36.36 -13.07 -7.47
C VAL A 141 35.39 -12.39 -6.52
N PHE A 142 34.20 -12.02 -7.00
CA PHE A 142 33.09 -11.51 -6.20
C PHE A 142 31.97 -12.55 -6.15
N LYS A 143 31.45 -12.82 -4.95
CA LYS A 143 30.34 -13.77 -4.73
C LYS A 143 29.17 -13.08 -4.05
N ARG A 144 27.97 -13.21 -4.59
CA ARG A 144 26.78 -12.55 -4.04
C ARG A 144 26.27 -13.32 -2.81
N ARG A 145 25.92 -12.60 -1.73
CA ARG A 145 25.41 -13.20 -0.47
C ARG A 145 23.90 -13.44 -0.44
N HIS A 146 23.17 -13.00 -1.45
CA HIS A 146 21.71 -13.06 -1.50
C HIS A 146 21.25 -13.18 -2.95
N ILE A 147 20.14 -13.85 -3.19
CA ILE A 147 19.52 -13.94 -4.52
C ILE A 147 18.90 -12.58 -4.84
N LYS A 148 19.19 -12.06 -6.04
CA LYS A 148 18.56 -10.83 -6.52
C LYS A 148 17.11 -11.13 -6.89
N LYS A 149 16.16 -10.31 -6.43
CA LYS A 149 14.75 -10.46 -6.82
C LYS A 149 14.62 -10.36 -8.36
N GLU A 150 13.74 -11.18 -8.91
CA GLU A 150 13.36 -11.15 -10.31
C GLU A 150 12.71 -9.82 -10.68
N ALA A 151 12.93 -9.36 -11.92
CA ALA A 151 12.38 -8.14 -12.48
C ALA A 151 11.93 -8.40 -13.91
N ALA A 152 11.02 -7.57 -14.44
CA ALA A 152 10.42 -7.72 -15.78
C ALA A 152 11.43 -7.86 -16.93
N ARG A 153 12.66 -7.35 -16.76
CA ARG A 153 13.72 -7.46 -17.77
C ARG A 153 14.36 -8.84 -17.79
N HIS A 154 14.21 -9.55 -18.89
CA HIS A 154 14.83 -10.83 -19.25
C HIS A 154 15.70 -10.66 -20.51
N TYR A 155 16.45 -11.71 -20.88
CA TYR A 155 17.38 -11.63 -22.00
C TYR A 155 17.37 -12.90 -22.83
N LEU A 156 17.18 -12.77 -24.14
CA LEU A 156 17.29 -13.85 -25.11
C LEU A 156 18.75 -14.01 -25.56
N SER A 157 19.13 -15.26 -25.87
CA SER A 157 20.42 -15.57 -26.45
C SER A 157 20.57 -14.95 -27.84
N PRO A 158 21.69 -14.27 -28.15
CA PRO A 158 21.91 -13.70 -29.49
C PRO A 158 22.04 -14.78 -30.58
N ASP A 159 22.25 -16.04 -30.19
CA ASP A 159 22.25 -17.19 -31.12
C ASP A 159 20.83 -17.61 -31.55
N ILE A 160 19.80 -17.12 -30.87
CA ILE A 160 18.39 -17.41 -31.18
C ILE A 160 17.80 -16.17 -31.85
N ARG A 161 17.30 -16.31 -33.08
CA ARG A 161 16.62 -15.19 -33.74
C ARG A 161 15.29 -14.92 -33.03
N PRO A 162 14.86 -13.65 -32.89
CA PRO A 162 13.55 -13.33 -32.33
C PRO A 162 12.39 -14.10 -33.00
N ASP A 163 12.47 -14.32 -34.31
CA ASP A 163 11.48 -15.12 -35.05
C ASP A 163 11.42 -16.58 -34.59
N ASP A 164 12.55 -17.19 -34.26
CA ASP A 164 12.59 -18.58 -33.77
C ASP A 164 11.98 -18.68 -32.36
N PHE A 165 12.26 -17.67 -31.53
CA PHE A 165 11.64 -17.53 -30.21
C PHE A 165 10.12 -17.43 -30.32
N PHE A 166 9.61 -16.53 -31.16
CA PHE A 166 8.16 -16.37 -31.34
C PHE A 166 7.52 -17.58 -32.02
N GLY A 167 8.20 -18.21 -32.98
CA GLY A 167 7.74 -19.44 -33.60
C GLY A 167 7.53 -20.57 -32.58
N ARG A 168 8.41 -20.65 -31.57
CA ARG A 168 8.25 -21.58 -30.45
C ARG A 168 7.04 -21.22 -29.58
N LEU A 169 6.87 -19.95 -29.22
CA LEU A 169 5.70 -19.51 -28.45
C LEU A 169 4.38 -19.80 -29.17
N ASN A 170 4.33 -19.58 -30.48
CA ASN A 170 3.17 -19.87 -31.32
C ASN A 170 2.86 -21.38 -31.34
N LYS A 171 3.89 -22.21 -31.50
CA LYS A 171 3.77 -23.68 -31.50
C LYS A 171 3.28 -24.23 -30.15
N GLU A 172 3.69 -23.59 -29.06
CA GLU A 172 3.27 -23.95 -27.69
C GLU A 172 1.94 -23.27 -27.28
N GLU A 173 1.27 -22.58 -28.21
CA GLU A 173 0.00 -21.87 -28.00
C GLU A 173 0.03 -20.89 -26.82
N VAL A 174 1.19 -20.28 -26.57
CA VAL A 174 1.38 -19.35 -25.46
C VAL A 174 0.53 -18.09 -25.69
N PRO A 175 -0.30 -17.67 -24.69
CA PRO A 175 -1.01 -16.41 -24.78
C PRO A 175 -0.07 -15.21 -24.51
N TYR A 176 0.37 -14.55 -25.57
CA TYR A 176 1.23 -13.36 -25.51
C TYR A 176 0.91 -12.34 -26.60
N VAL A 177 1.38 -11.11 -26.42
CA VAL A 177 1.48 -10.08 -27.47
C VAL A 177 2.79 -9.31 -27.36
N VAL A 178 3.28 -8.82 -28.50
CA VAL A 178 4.31 -7.77 -28.59
C VAL A 178 3.62 -6.42 -28.53
N LEU A 179 3.90 -5.61 -27.50
CA LEU A 179 3.12 -4.41 -27.20
C LEU A 179 3.33 -3.26 -28.18
N ARG A 180 4.56 -3.04 -28.64
CA ARG A 180 4.96 -1.87 -29.45
C ARG A 180 6.24 -2.14 -30.23
N TRP A 181 6.51 -1.28 -31.22
CA TRP A 181 7.73 -1.30 -32.05
C TRP A 181 7.96 -2.62 -32.80
N HIS A 182 6.87 -3.35 -33.01
CA HIS A 182 6.87 -4.67 -33.61
C HIS A 182 7.25 -4.65 -35.10
N GLU A 183 7.08 -3.51 -35.76
CA GLU A 183 7.46 -3.25 -37.15
C GLU A 183 8.97 -3.28 -37.36
N GLU A 184 9.74 -3.00 -36.30
CA GLU A 184 11.20 -2.93 -36.33
C GLU A 184 11.85 -4.24 -35.89
N ILE A 185 11.09 -5.28 -35.54
CA ILE A 185 11.64 -6.57 -35.09
C ILE A 185 12.07 -7.43 -36.30
N PRO A 186 13.32 -7.94 -36.33
CA PRO A 186 14.38 -7.75 -35.32
C PRO A 186 15.06 -6.38 -35.42
N PHE A 187 15.29 -5.73 -34.27
CA PHE A 187 15.92 -4.42 -34.21
C PHE A 187 17.35 -4.43 -34.76
N THR A 188 17.76 -3.31 -35.37
CA THR A 188 19.16 -3.10 -35.79
C THR A 188 20.08 -2.84 -34.61
N ASP A 189 19.57 -2.18 -33.57
CA ASP A 189 20.26 -2.02 -32.29
C ASP A 189 19.81 -3.13 -31.34
N ILE A 190 20.75 -3.95 -30.89
CA ILE A 190 20.51 -5.03 -29.93
C ILE A 190 20.21 -4.53 -28.51
N ASP A 191 20.47 -3.25 -28.21
CA ASP A 191 20.13 -2.66 -26.92
C ASP A 191 18.65 -2.27 -26.80
N GLU A 192 17.90 -2.23 -27.92
CA GLU A 192 16.45 -2.01 -27.98
C GLU A 192 15.71 -3.23 -27.44
N ASP A 193 14.65 -2.98 -26.66
CA ASP A 193 13.90 -4.01 -25.98
C ASP A 193 12.61 -4.41 -26.67
N ILE A 194 12.30 -5.70 -26.55
CA ILE A 194 11.03 -6.25 -26.96
C ILE A 194 10.12 -6.33 -25.74
N ASP A 195 9.05 -5.53 -25.75
CA ASP A 195 8.03 -5.53 -24.71
C ASP A 195 6.95 -6.58 -24.98
N LEU A 196 6.85 -7.56 -24.07
CA LEU A 196 5.84 -8.60 -24.10
C LEU A 196 4.82 -8.41 -22.98
N LEU A 197 3.56 -8.65 -23.31
CA LEU A 197 2.52 -8.92 -22.33
C LEU A 197 2.08 -10.38 -22.48
N VAL A 198 2.06 -11.12 -21.37
CA VAL A 198 1.75 -12.55 -21.35
C VAL A 198 0.68 -12.85 -20.31
N SER A 199 -0.10 -13.91 -20.54
CA SER A 199 -1.02 -14.41 -19.50
C SER A 199 -0.27 -14.89 -18.26
N ASP A 200 -0.90 -14.76 -17.09
CA ASP A 200 -0.32 -15.18 -15.81
C ASP A 200 0.08 -16.67 -15.80
N GLU A 201 -0.70 -17.53 -16.46
CA GLU A 201 -0.44 -18.98 -16.54
C GLU A 201 0.78 -19.32 -17.40
N ALA A 202 1.14 -18.45 -18.34
CA ALA A 202 2.21 -18.70 -19.30
C ALA A 202 3.55 -18.06 -18.93
N ILE A 203 3.59 -17.17 -17.93
CA ILE A 203 4.80 -16.43 -17.55
C ILE A 203 5.98 -17.37 -17.27
N GLY A 204 5.74 -18.48 -16.56
CA GLY A 204 6.78 -19.45 -16.21
C GLY A 204 7.38 -20.14 -17.43
N LYS A 205 6.57 -20.42 -18.46
CA LYS A 205 7.05 -21.01 -19.72
C LYS A 205 7.90 -20.01 -20.49
N VAL A 206 7.44 -18.76 -20.60
CA VAL A 206 8.18 -17.69 -21.30
C VAL A 206 9.53 -17.43 -20.63
N HIS A 207 9.56 -17.35 -19.29
CA HIS A 207 10.81 -17.23 -18.55
C HIS A 207 11.74 -18.42 -18.81
N ALA A 208 11.24 -19.65 -18.75
CA ALA A 208 12.04 -20.85 -19.00
C ALA A 208 12.70 -20.83 -20.39
N ILE A 209 12.00 -20.36 -21.43
CA ILE A 209 12.55 -20.25 -22.80
C ILE A 209 13.63 -19.17 -22.86
N LEU A 210 13.40 -18.00 -22.27
CA LEU A 210 14.38 -16.90 -22.24
C LEU A 210 15.62 -17.27 -21.41
N ASP A 211 15.43 -18.04 -20.34
CA ASP A 211 16.48 -18.43 -19.41
C ASP A 211 17.24 -19.70 -19.81
N GLU A 212 16.82 -20.40 -20.87
CA GLU A 212 17.45 -21.64 -21.37
C GLU A 212 18.93 -21.44 -21.74
N ARG A 213 19.26 -20.29 -22.32
CA ARG A 213 20.63 -19.95 -22.76
C ARG A 213 21.06 -18.58 -22.23
N ILE A 214 22.38 -18.40 -22.12
CA ILE A 214 22.96 -17.09 -21.83
C ILE A 214 22.55 -16.08 -22.92
N GLY A 215 22.00 -14.96 -22.47
CA GLY A 215 21.37 -13.95 -23.29
C GLY A 215 21.76 -12.53 -22.94
N ILE A 216 21.70 -11.68 -23.97
CA ILE A 216 21.99 -10.24 -23.92
C ILE A 216 20.95 -9.40 -24.69
N VAL A 217 20.09 -10.03 -25.50
CA VAL A 217 19.03 -9.35 -26.24
C VAL A 217 17.87 -9.07 -25.27
N PRO A 218 17.52 -7.82 -24.96
CA PRO A 218 16.61 -7.51 -23.87
C PRO A 218 15.14 -7.74 -24.22
N PHE A 219 14.41 -8.33 -23.28
CA PHE A 219 12.97 -8.48 -23.30
C PHE A 219 12.39 -7.91 -22.01
N ASP A 220 11.39 -7.04 -22.10
CA ASP A 220 10.57 -6.66 -20.95
C ASP A 220 9.31 -7.53 -20.95
N VAL A 221 9.19 -8.45 -20.00
CA VAL A 221 8.09 -9.41 -19.91
C VAL A 221 7.15 -9.00 -18.78
N TYR A 222 5.94 -8.61 -19.14
CA TYR A 222 4.87 -8.23 -18.22
C TYR A 222 3.78 -9.31 -18.17
N SER A 223 3.19 -9.54 -17.00
CA SER A 223 2.04 -10.44 -16.84
C SER A 223 0.75 -9.67 -16.57
N GLU A 224 -0.42 -10.33 -16.73
CA GLU A 224 -1.74 -9.73 -16.49
C GLU A 224 -1.86 -9.10 -15.10
N SER A 225 -1.46 -9.82 -14.04
CA SER A 225 -1.60 -9.35 -12.67
C SER A 225 -0.33 -8.71 -12.07
N GLY A 226 0.75 -8.64 -12.86
CA GLY A 226 2.04 -8.16 -12.38
C GLY A 226 2.70 -9.12 -11.38
N LEU A 227 2.69 -10.41 -11.70
CA LEU A 227 3.35 -11.47 -10.95
C LEU A 227 4.84 -11.15 -10.67
N THR A 228 5.41 -11.83 -9.67
CA THR A 228 6.83 -11.66 -9.32
C THR A 228 7.72 -11.84 -10.56
N GLY A 229 8.66 -10.93 -10.76
CA GLY A 229 9.51 -10.95 -11.95
C GLY A 229 8.88 -10.36 -13.21
N SER A 230 7.64 -9.87 -13.17
CA SER A 230 6.93 -9.35 -14.36
C SER A 230 6.12 -8.08 -14.11
N GLY A 231 6.29 -7.46 -12.93
CA GLY A 231 5.64 -6.19 -12.58
C GLY A 231 6.46 -4.96 -12.99
N TYR A 232 5.77 -3.86 -13.27
CA TYR A 232 6.36 -2.53 -13.46
C TYR A 232 6.26 -1.72 -12.17
N ARG A 233 7.40 -1.35 -11.59
CA ARG A 233 7.46 -0.65 -10.29
C ARG A 233 6.62 -1.34 -9.19
N GLU A 234 6.69 -2.67 -9.13
CA GLU A 234 5.93 -3.51 -8.19
C GLU A 234 4.39 -3.49 -8.40
N MET A 235 3.93 -3.08 -9.58
CA MET A 235 2.52 -3.10 -10.00
C MET A 235 2.35 -3.86 -11.32
N ALA A 236 1.10 -4.20 -11.66
CA ALA A 236 0.76 -4.64 -13.00
C ALA A 236 1.01 -3.51 -14.01
N TYR A 237 1.43 -3.86 -15.24
CA TYR A 237 1.74 -2.87 -16.27
C TYR A 237 0.49 -2.13 -16.77
N TYR A 238 -0.57 -2.90 -17.00
CA TYR A 238 -1.93 -2.42 -17.20
C TYR A 238 -2.81 -2.94 -16.06
N ARG A 239 -4.03 -2.41 -15.93
CA ARG A 239 -5.02 -3.04 -15.04
C ARG A 239 -5.30 -4.47 -15.54
N PRO A 240 -5.44 -5.48 -14.65
CA PRO A 240 -5.48 -6.88 -15.07
C PRO A 240 -6.53 -7.24 -16.11
N HIS A 241 -7.72 -6.61 -16.03
CA HIS A 241 -8.76 -6.83 -17.04
C HIS A 241 -8.36 -6.30 -18.43
N LEU A 242 -7.74 -5.12 -18.51
CA LEU A 242 -7.23 -4.56 -19.76
C LEU A 242 -6.09 -5.41 -20.33
N ALA A 243 -5.17 -5.86 -19.46
CA ALA A 243 -4.09 -6.74 -19.87
C ALA A 243 -4.62 -8.04 -20.49
N ARG A 244 -5.63 -8.64 -19.87
CA ARG A 244 -6.30 -9.82 -20.40
C ARG A 244 -7.01 -9.55 -21.72
N GLU A 245 -7.74 -8.44 -21.84
CA GLU A 245 -8.39 -8.02 -23.08
C GLU A 245 -7.37 -7.90 -24.23
N ILE A 246 -6.23 -7.23 -23.99
CA ILE A 246 -5.13 -7.10 -24.96
C ILE A 246 -4.61 -8.48 -25.43
N VAL A 247 -4.41 -9.42 -24.50
CA VAL A 247 -3.87 -10.76 -24.83
C VAL A 247 -4.91 -11.63 -25.55
N LEU A 248 -6.19 -11.47 -25.23
CA LEU A 248 -7.29 -12.21 -25.86
C LEU A 248 -7.64 -11.67 -27.25
N SER A 249 -7.54 -10.37 -27.46
CA SER A 249 -7.85 -9.72 -28.74
C SER A 249 -6.67 -9.65 -29.71
N ARG A 250 -5.65 -10.49 -29.48
CA ARG A 250 -4.42 -10.48 -30.27
C ARG A 250 -4.62 -10.89 -31.72
N GLU A 251 -3.84 -10.27 -32.61
CA GLU A 251 -3.80 -10.56 -34.04
C GLU A 251 -2.41 -11.06 -34.45
N LEU A 252 -2.37 -12.01 -35.38
CA LEU A 252 -1.10 -12.53 -35.89
C LEU A 252 -0.50 -11.56 -36.92
N TRP A 253 0.58 -10.90 -36.57
CA TRP A 253 1.27 -9.94 -37.44
C TRP A 253 2.19 -10.65 -38.43
N ASN A 254 1.94 -10.45 -39.73
CA ASN A 254 2.77 -10.97 -40.83
C ASN A 254 3.11 -12.48 -40.72
N SER A 255 2.23 -13.29 -40.12
CA SER A 255 2.48 -14.71 -39.83
C SER A 255 3.69 -15.00 -38.95
N ARG A 256 4.17 -14.03 -38.15
CA ARG A 256 5.38 -14.14 -37.33
C ARG A 256 5.07 -14.26 -35.83
N PHE A 257 4.38 -13.27 -35.27
CA PHE A 257 4.10 -13.18 -33.84
C PHE A 257 2.81 -12.40 -33.59
N TYR A 258 2.29 -12.48 -32.38
CA TYR A 258 1.04 -11.81 -32.02
C TYR A 258 1.26 -10.37 -31.54
N ILE A 259 0.36 -9.47 -31.92
CA ILE A 259 0.30 -8.07 -31.49
C ILE A 259 -1.11 -7.75 -30.98
N PRO A 260 -1.34 -6.67 -30.23
CA PRO A 260 -2.69 -6.19 -29.96
C PRO A 260 -3.42 -5.84 -31.27
N ASP A 261 -4.75 -6.01 -31.31
CA ASP A 261 -5.56 -5.46 -32.40
C ASP A 261 -5.41 -3.94 -32.54
N CYS A 262 -5.92 -3.37 -33.65
CA CYS A 262 -5.78 -1.96 -33.97
C CYS A 262 -6.18 -1.01 -32.82
N ARG A 263 -7.27 -1.31 -32.12
CA ARG A 263 -7.81 -0.48 -31.04
C ARG A 263 -6.96 -0.60 -29.78
N HIS A 264 -6.65 -1.83 -29.36
CA HIS A 264 -5.86 -2.09 -28.18
C HIS A 264 -4.42 -1.61 -28.35
N ARG A 265 -3.86 -1.68 -29.57
CA ARG A 265 -2.54 -1.12 -29.88
C ARG A 265 -2.52 0.40 -29.66
N PHE A 266 -3.55 1.11 -30.13
CA PHE A 266 -3.68 2.56 -29.93
C PHE A 266 -3.80 2.94 -28.45
N LEU A 267 -4.73 2.29 -27.72
CA LEU A 267 -4.99 2.62 -26.32
C LEU A 267 -3.81 2.24 -25.41
N SER A 268 -3.16 1.10 -25.67
CA SER A 268 -2.01 0.63 -24.88
C SER A 268 -0.75 1.48 -25.09
N LEU A 269 -0.51 1.97 -26.32
CA LEU A 269 0.58 2.91 -26.60
C LEU A 269 0.31 4.29 -26.00
N MET A 270 -0.94 4.78 -26.09
CA MET A 270 -1.33 6.04 -25.45
C MET A 270 -1.18 5.96 -23.93
N TYR A 271 -1.63 4.85 -23.32
CA TYR A 271 -1.44 4.60 -21.90
C TYR A 271 0.05 4.63 -21.51
N HIS A 272 0.93 3.99 -22.29
CA HIS A 272 2.37 4.04 -22.07
C HIS A 272 2.91 5.48 -22.13
N ALA A 273 2.55 6.22 -23.17
CA ALA A 273 2.99 7.60 -23.35
C ALA A 273 2.55 8.52 -22.20
N VAL A 274 1.28 8.40 -21.80
CA VAL A 274 0.65 9.24 -20.77
C VAL A 274 1.15 8.89 -19.37
N TYR A 275 1.09 7.61 -18.99
CA TYR A 275 1.27 7.21 -17.58
C TYR A 275 2.67 6.67 -17.27
N HIS A 276 3.37 6.05 -18.22
CA HIS A 276 4.70 5.46 -17.98
C HIS A 276 5.85 6.38 -18.38
N LYS A 277 5.71 7.05 -19.53
CA LYS A 277 6.70 8.05 -20.01
C LYS A 277 6.37 9.46 -19.51
N GLY A 278 5.08 9.83 -19.48
CA GLY A 278 4.63 11.16 -19.05
C GLY A 278 5.25 12.26 -19.91
N GLU A 279 5.91 13.21 -19.28
CA GLU A 279 6.58 14.32 -19.97
C GLU A 279 7.73 13.86 -20.89
N GLU A 280 8.33 12.69 -20.63
CA GLU A 280 9.37 12.08 -21.50
C GLU A 280 8.81 11.52 -22.81
N SER A 281 7.48 11.46 -22.97
CA SER A 281 6.87 11.07 -24.25
C SER A 281 6.97 12.18 -25.31
N GLY A 282 7.31 13.42 -24.91
CA GLY A 282 7.30 14.58 -25.79
C GLY A 282 5.92 15.19 -26.01
N LEU A 283 4.87 14.63 -25.41
CA LEU A 283 3.55 15.27 -25.37
C LEU A 283 3.59 16.52 -24.45
N PRO A 284 3.07 17.68 -24.89
CA PRO A 284 2.87 18.81 -23.99
C PRO A 284 1.81 18.48 -22.92
N ILE A 285 1.84 19.14 -21.77
CA ILE A 285 0.86 18.91 -20.69
C ILE A 285 -0.54 19.38 -21.12
N PHE A 286 -0.63 20.58 -21.70
CA PHE A 286 -1.86 21.23 -22.13
C PHE A 286 -1.74 21.70 -23.58
N GLU A 287 -2.87 22.03 -24.20
CA GLU A 287 -2.92 22.55 -25.57
C GLU A 287 -2.12 23.86 -25.73
N GLY A 288 -1.31 23.95 -26.78
CA GLY A 288 -0.40 25.08 -27.00
C GLY A 288 0.88 25.07 -26.14
N GLY A 289 1.02 24.11 -25.23
CA GLY A 289 2.27 23.86 -24.48
C GLY A 289 3.40 23.31 -25.36
N ARG A 290 4.64 23.34 -24.84
CA ARG A 290 5.80 22.71 -25.50
C ARG A 290 6.17 21.41 -24.81
N GLY A 291 6.21 20.32 -25.56
CA GLY A 291 6.76 19.05 -25.09
C GLY A 291 8.30 19.05 -25.05
N LYS A 292 8.88 18.00 -24.46
CA LYS A 292 10.33 17.78 -24.50
C LYS A 292 10.79 17.52 -25.94
N ARG A 293 11.93 18.10 -26.31
CA ARG A 293 12.47 18.07 -27.70
C ARG A 293 13.29 16.82 -28.04
N GLN A 294 13.87 16.14 -27.05
CA GLN A 294 14.60 14.90 -27.24
C GLN A 294 13.83 13.78 -26.57
N THR A 295 13.25 12.91 -27.39
CA THR A 295 12.53 11.70 -26.98
C THR A 295 13.07 10.51 -27.77
N GLU A 296 12.94 9.31 -27.19
CA GLU A 296 13.36 8.06 -27.86
C GLU A 296 12.55 7.80 -29.14
N HIS A 297 11.24 8.11 -29.11
CA HIS A 297 10.34 7.96 -30.26
C HIS A 297 9.43 9.20 -30.39
N ASP A 298 8.88 9.39 -31.59
CA ASP A 298 7.92 10.46 -31.91
C ASP A 298 6.48 10.04 -31.56
N TYR A 299 6.22 9.88 -30.26
CA TYR A 299 4.88 9.52 -29.76
C TYR A 299 3.77 10.45 -30.28
N PRO A 300 3.93 11.79 -30.31
CA PRO A 300 2.86 12.67 -30.77
C PRO A 300 2.41 12.39 -32.20
N ARG A 301 3.35 12.16 -33.13
CA ARG A 301 3.01 11.84 -34.52
C ARG A 301 2.36 10.47 -34.64
N ILE A 302 2.95 9.45 -34.02
CA ILE A 302 2.47 8.06 -34.10
C ILE A 302 1.07 7.94 -33.50
N LEU A 303 0.84 8.51 -32.31
CA LEU A 303 -0.48 8.50 -31.67
C LEU A 303 -1.53 9.24 -32.51
N LYS A 304 -1.14 10.32 -33.20
CA LYS A 304 -2.05 11.05 -34.09
C LYS A 304 -2.44 10.25 -35.32
N GLU A 305 -1.50 9.48 -35.88
CA GLU A 305 -1.77 8.56 -37.00
C GLU A 305 -2.71 7.43 -36.56
N MET A 306 -2.39 6.76 -35.45
CA MET A 306 -3.23 5.71 -34.89
C MET A 306 -4.62 6.19 -34.46
N ALA A 307 -4.73 7.44 -33.97
CA ALA A 307 -6.02 8.05 -33.65
C ALA A 307 -6.91 8.13 -34.90
N LYS A 308 -6.35 8.58 -36.04
CA LYS A 308 -7.09 8.63 -37.32
C LYS A 308 -7.51 7.24 -37.79
N GLU A 309 -6.63 6.24 -37.69
CA GLU A 309 -6.94 4.85 -38.04
C GLU A 309 -8.10 4.29 -37.20
N ASN A 310 -8.21 4.74 -35.95
CA ASN A 310 -9.29 4.37 -35.04
C ASN A 310 -10.51 5.31 -35.08
N GLY A 311 -10.59 6.21 -36.08
CA GLY A 311 -11.72 7.13 -36.25
C GLY A 311 -11.80 8.27 -35.22
N VAL A 312 -10.71 8.56 -34.51
CA VAL A 312 -10.61 9.63 -33.51
C VAL A 312 -9.97 10.87 -34.15
N VAL A 313 -10.79 11.87 -34.48
CA VAL A 313 -10.37 13.06 -35.25
C VAL A 313 -10.14 14.32 -34.42
N GLU A 314 -10.75 14.44 -33.23
CA GLU A 314 -10.72 15.66 -32.40
C GLU A 314 -9.82 15.58 -31.16
N LEU A 315 -8.98 14.54 -31.06
CA LEU A 315 -8.08 14.40 -29.90
C LEU A 315 -6.83 15.26 -30.07
N ALA A 316 -6.70 16.30 -29.24
CA ALA A 316 -5.46 17.05 -29.16
C ALA A 316 -4.36 16.18 -28.51
N MET A 317 -3.16 16.16 -29.14
CA MET A 317 -2.03 15.35 -28.69
C MET A 317 -1.29 16.04 -27.52
N ASN A 318 -1.95 16.11 -26.37
CA ASN A 318 -1.38 16.58 -25.10
C ASN A 318 -1.78 15.62 -23.97
N LEU A 319 -1.03 15.63 -22.86
CA LEU A 319 -1.21 14.68 -21.76
C LEU A 319 -2.59 14.79 -21.10
N THR A 320 -3.13 16.00 -20.96
CA THR A 320 -4.45 16.25 -20.34
C THR A 320 -5.59 15.66 -21.17
N ASP A 321 -5.60 15.90 -22.48
CA ASP A 321 -6.66 15.43 -23.36
C ASP A 321 -6.55 13.93 -23.64
N CYS A 322 -5.32 13.41 -23.80
CA CYS A 322 -5.09 11.96 -23.87
C CYS A 322 -5.55 11.26 -22.56
N HIS A 323 -5.31 11.85 -21.39
CA HIS A 323 -5.83 11.32 -20.13
C HIS A 323 -7.36 11.32 -20.09
N ARG A 324 -8.01 12.43 -20.47
CA ARG A 324 -9.47 12.51 -20.51
C ARG A 324 -10.05 11.46 -21.45
N PHE A 325 -9.44 11.26 -22.61
CA PHE A 325 -9.82 10.22 -23.55
C PHE A 325 -9.64 8.82 -22.96
N LEU A 326 -8.49 8.50 -22.37
CA LEU A 326 -8.27 7.20 -21.71
C LEU A 326 -9.26 6.98 -20.55
N LYS A 327 -9.60 8.03 -19.78
CA LYS A 327 -10.61 7.95 -18.72
C LYS A 327 -11.99 7.61 -19.30
N GLN A 328 -12.41 8.28 -20.38
CA GLN A 328 -13.68 8.01 -21.08
C GLN A 328 -13.73 6.59 -21.67
N GLN A 329 -12.61 6.09 -22.17
CA GLN A 329 -12.50 4.71 -22.66
C GLN A 329 -12.45 3.67 -21.53
N GLY A 330 -12.39 4.09 -20.26
CA GLY A 330 -12.21 3.18 -19.14
C GLY A 330 -10.83 2.54 -19.13
N TRP A 331 -9.78 3.25 -19.55
CA TRP A 331 -8.36 2.83 -19.55
C TRP A 331 -7.49 3.53 -18.51
N SER A 332 -7.95 4.63 -17.90
CA SER A 332 -7.17 5.34 -16.88
C SER A 332 -6.86 4.44 -15.66
N PRO A 333 -5.64 4.47 -15.12
CA PRO A 333 -5.35 3.86 -13.82
C PRO A 333 -6.15 4.53 -12.71
N ALA A 334 -6.34 3.80 -11.61
CA ALA A 334 -6.90 4.32 -10.36
C ALA A 334 -5.93 5.30 -9.67
N THR A 335 -6.43 6.17 -8.79
CA THR A 335 -5.63 7.20 -8.12
C THR A 335 -4.41 6.64 -7.38
N ASP A 336 -4.53 5.48 -6.73
CA ASP A 336 -3.41 4.84 -6.04
C ASP A 336 -2.23 4.49 -6.99
N THR A 337 -2.58 4.09 -8.21
CA THR A 337 -1.64 3.76 -9.27
C THR A 337 -1.03 5.02 -9.85
N ILE A 338 -1.84 6.06 -10.11
CA ILE A 338 -1.38 7.37 -10.57
C ILE A 338 -0.37 7.97 -9.57
N ARG A 339 -0.64 7.91 -8.27
CA ARG A 339 0.28 8.36 -7.20
C ARG A 339 1.62 7.64 -7.21
N LYS A 340 1.63 6.33 -7.44
CA LYS A 340 2.88 5.55 -7.54
C LYS A 340 3.66 5.87 -8.82
N LEU A 341 2.95 6.13 -9.91
CA LEU A 341 3.58 6.52 -11.18
C LEU A 341 4.17 7.94 -11.11
N SER A 342 3.52 8.85 -10.38
CA SER A 342 3.97 10.24 -10.21
C SER A 342 5.31 10.38 -9.48
N GLN A 343 5.68 9.41 -8.63
CA GLN A 343 6.98 9.38 -7.92
C GLN A 343 8.21 9.25 -8.84
N GLY A 344 8.01 8.98 -10.14
CA GLY A 344 9.07 8.94 -11.15
C GLY A 344 8.96 10.09 -12.15
N ASN A 345 9.01 9.78 -13.44
CA ASN A 345 9.00 10.75 -14.55
C ASN A 345 7.62 11.41 -14.82
N GLY A 346 6.71 11.40 -13.83
CA GLY A 346 5.29 11.70 -14.02
C GLY A 346 4.79 12.83 -13.14
N HIS A 347 5.55 13.91 -12.94
CA HIS A 347 5.12 15.02 -12.07
C HIS A 347 3.78 15.62 -12.49
N TRP A 348 3.50 15.69 -13.80
CA TRP A 348 2.19 16.12 -14.31
C TRP A 348 1.02 15.29 -13.76
N LEU A 349 1.21 14.02 -13.41
CA LEU A 349 0.17 13.16 -12.81
C LEU A 349 -0.30 13.66 -11.44
N GLU A 350 0.53 14.42 -10.71
CA GLU A 350 0.13 15.04 -9.44
C GLU A 350 -1.00 16.05 -9.65
N SER A 351 -1.02 16.74 -10.79
CA SER A 351 -2.08 17.69 -11.13
C SER A 351 -3.43 17.02 -11.38
N ILE A 352 -3.44 15.75 -11.85
CA ILE A 352 -4.67 14.97 -12.03
C ILE A 352 -5.29 14.63 -10.68
N VAL A 353 -4.47 14.21 -9.72
CA VAL A 353 -4.94 13.78 -8.38
C VAL A 353 -5.52 14.95 -7.58
N GLN A 354 -4.98 16.16 -7.78
CA GLN A 354 -5.41 17.36 -7.03
C GLN A 354 -6.68 18.01 -7.58
N ALA A 355 -7.04 17.76 -8.83
CA ALA A 355 -8.17 18.39 -9.51
C ALA A 355 -9.52 17.71 -9.22
N ASP A 356 -9.69 17.08 -8.05
CA ASP A 356 -10.83 16.19 -7.80
C ASP A 356 -12.14 16.97 -7.61
N GLU A 357 -12.95 16.99 -8.68
CA GLU A 357 -14.28 17.61 -8.75
C GLU A 357 -15.31 16.94 -7.81
N MET A 358 -14.97 15.78 -7.26
CA MET A 358 -15.87 14.96 -6.44
C MET A 358 -15.96 15.41 -4.98
N ASN A 359 -15.09 16.32 -4.55
CA ASN A 359 -15.07 16.76 -3.17
C ASN A 359 -16.23 17.72 -2.86
N PHE A 360 -16.76 17.64 -1.64
CA PHE A 360 -17.84 18.50 -1.14
C PHE A 360 -17.52 19.04 0.26
N GLU A 361 -18.18 20.15 0.63
CA GLU A 361 -17.93 20.85 1.90
C GLU A 361 -18.35 20.00 3.11
N LYS A 362 -17.41 19.79 4.03
CA LYS A 362 -17.57 19.08 5.30
C LYS A 362 -16.42 19.40 6.27
N ASN A 363 -16.60 19.07 7.55
CA ASN A 363 -15.69 19.39 8.66
C ASN A 363 -14.85 18.19 9.14
N GLY A 364 -15.26 16.98 8.76
CA GLY A 364 -14.57 15.72 9.04
C GLY A 364 -14.02 15.10 7.76
N GLU A 365 -13.79 13.79 7.81
CA GLU A 365 -13.20 13.05 6.69
C GLU A 365 -13.98 11.75 6.40
N LEU A 366 -14.31 11.55 5.12
CA LEU A 366 -14.93 10.34 4.60
C LEU A 366 -13.87 9.28 4.33
N MET A 367 -14.16 8.04 4.71
CA MET A 367 -13.25 6.92 4.59
C MET A 367 -14.00 5.71 4.04
N VAL A 368 -13.34 4.90 3.21
CA VAL A 368 -13.89 3.63 2.72
C VAL A 368 -12.99 2.48 3.15
N PHE A 369 -13.60 1.49 3.80
CA PHE A 369 -13.00 0.20 4.09
C PHE A 369 -13.60 -0.86 3.17
N VAL A 370 -12.74 -1.64 2.51
CA VAL A 370 -13.16 -2.75 1.65
C VAL A 370 -13.06 -4.04 2.45
N ILE A 371 -14.20 -4.66 2.73
CA ILE A 371 -14.27 -5.98 3.37
C ILE A 371 -14.12 -7.02 2.25
N ARG A 372 -13.19 -7.95 2.44
CA ARG A 372 -12.86 -8.95 1.43
C ARG A 372 -13.67 -10.23 1.64
N GLU A 373 -13.85 -10.99 0.56
CA GLU A 373 -14.64 -12.23 0.49
C GLU A 373 -14.45 -13.15 1.70
N TRP A 374 -13.20 -13.44 2.08
CA TRP A 374 -12.89 -14.30 3.23
C TRP A 374 -13.57 -13.86 4.53
N ALA A 375 -13.68 -12.55 4.77
CA ALA A 375 -14.31 -12.01 5.96
C ALA A 375 -15.83 -11.99 5.83
N SER A 376 -16.34 -11.67 4.64
CA SER A 376 -17.78 -11.64 4.34
C SER A 376 -18.40 -13.04 4.46
N GLU A 377 -17.76 -14.06 3.89
CA GLU A 377 -18.20 -15.47 3.98
C GLU A 377 -18.24 -16.02 5.42
N LYS A 378 -17.50 -15.38 6.34
CA LYS A 378 -17.50 -15.71 7.76
C LYS A 378 -18.51 -14.90 8.58
N GLY A 379 -19.35 -14.10 7.92
CA GLY A 379 -20.34 -13.24 8.57
C GLY A 379 -19.73 -12.11 9.40
N LEU A 380 -18.51 -11.66 9.07
CA LEU A 380 -17.81 -10.65 9.87
C LEU A 380 -18.21 -9.21 9.53
N ASN A 381 -19.07 -8.98 8.54
CA ASN A 381 -19.44 -7.64 8.06
C ASN A 381 -19.98 -6.74 9.19
N GLY A 382 -20.98 -7.24 9.94
CA GLY A 382 -21.56 -6.52 11.08
C GLY A 382 -20.55 -6.28 12.21
N TYR A 383 -19.79 -7.30 12.59
CA TYR A 383 -18.73 -7.18 13.60
C TYR A 383 -17.69 -6.11 13.22
N ILE A 384 -17.27 -6.05 11.95
CA ILE A 384 -16.32 -5.05 11.45
C ILE A 384 -16.91 -3.64 11.55
N ALA A 385 -18.17 -3.45 11.13
CA ALA A 385 -18.85 -2.16 11.24
C ALA A 385 -18.97 -1.70 12.70
N ASP A 386 -19.42 -2.58 13.60
CA ASP A 386 -19.51 -2.33 15.04
C ASP A 386 -18.14 -2.02 15.66
N TRP A 387 -17.09 -2.69 15.20
CA TRP A 387 -15.74 -2.45 15.69
C TRP A 387 -15.28 -1.02 15.37
N PHE A 388 -15.56 -0.51 14.16
CA PHE A 388 -15.24 0.87 13.78
C PHE A 388 -16.09 1.90 14.53
N GLU A 389 -17.38 1.62 14.75
CA GLU A 389 -18.26 2.40 15.62
C GLU A 389 -17.70 2.55 17.04
N ASN A 390 -17.22 1.44 17.61
CA ASN A 390 -16.60 1.41 18.93
C ASN A 390 -15.24 2.11 18.98
N ALA A 391 -14.52 2.12 17.86
CA ALA A 391 -13.29 2.90 17.69
C ALA A 391 -13.56 4.42 17.61
N GLY A 392 -14.81 4.84 17.39
CA GLY A 392 -15.24 6.23 17.36
C GLY A 392 -15.48 6.80 15.96
N LEU A 393 -15.51 5.96 14.92
CA LEU A 393 -15.97 6.34 13.59
C LEU A 393 -17.48 6.17 13.48
N ASN A 394 -18.12 6.86 12.54
CA ASN A 394 -19.56 6.70 12.27
C ASN A 394 -19.76 5.97 10.95
N VAL A 395 -20.48 4.86 10.97
CA VAL A 395 -20.83 4.10 9.78
C VAL A 395 -21.94 4.84 9.06
N VAL A 396 -21.63 5.32 7.84
CA VAL A 396 -22.61 5.94 6.95
C VAL A 396 -23.40 4.86 6.24
N LYS A 397 -22.70 3.87 5.68
CA LYS A 397 -23.32 2.78 4.93
C LYS A 397 -22.42 1.54 4.87
N LEU A 398 -23.04 0.37 4.95
CA LEU A 398 -22.42 -0.91 4.64
C LEU A 398 -23.14 -1.48 3.41
N ILE A 399 -22.38 -1.74 2.35
CA ILE A 399 -22.91 -2.20 1.05
C ILE A 399 -22.26 -3.53 0.72
N GLU A 400 -23.06 -4.59 0.66
CA GLU A 400 -22.61 -5.89 0.13
C GLU A 400 -22.59 -5.81 -1.39
N LEU A 401 -21.49 -6.28 -1.99
CA LEU A 401 -21.25 -6.16 -3.42
C LEU A 401 -21.66 -7.44 -4.13
N GLU A 402 -22.55 -7.31 -5.11
CA GLU A 402 -23.01 -8.42 -5.94
C GLU A 402 -22.82 -8.12 -7.44
N GLY A 403 -22.76 -9.18 -8.25
CA GLY A 403 -22.72 -9.08 -9.71
C GLY A 403 -21.70 -8.08 -10.27
N GLU A 404 -22.19 -7.07 -10.98
CA GLU A 404 -21.38 -6.05 -11.62
C GLU A 404 -20.64 -5.13 -10.63
N GLU A 405 -21.19 -4.86 -9.44
CA GLU A 405 -20.51 -4.02 -8.44
C GLU A 405 -19.27 -4.73 -7.91
N ARG A 406 -19.39 -6.03 -7.62
CA ARG A 406 -18.26 -6.86 -7.19
C ARG A 406 -17.18 -6.92 -8.27
N LYS A 407 -17.56 -7.08 -9.54
CA LYS A 407 -16.64 -7.07 -10.68
C LYS A 407 -15.93 -5.73 -10.83
N LYS A 408 -16.67 -4.61 -10.80
CA LYS A 408 -16.10 -3.26 -10.82
C LYS A 408 -15.12 -3.04 -9.66
N ALA A 409 -15.49 -3.46 -8.46
CA ALA A 409 -14.62 -3.34 -7.29
C ALA A 409 -13.32 -4.14 -7.46
N ALA A 410 -13.41 -5.40 -7.90
CA ALA A 410 -12.25 -6.24 -8.16
C ALA A 410 -11.31 -5.64 -9.22
N GLN A 411 -11.85 -4.96 -10.23
CA GLN A 411 -11.10 -4.41 -11.36
C GLN A 411 -10.54 -2.99 -11.15
N ASN A 412 -11.29 -2.13 -10.45
CA ASN A 412 -10.99 -0.69 -10.39
C ASN A 412 -10.30 -0.27 -9.09
N LEU A 413 -10.53 -0.99 -8.00
CA LEU A 413 -9.94 -0.65 -6.71
C LEU A 413 -8.53 -1.25 -6.58
N ARG A 414 -7.60 -0.53 -5.94
CA ARG A 414 -6.22 -0.97 -5.68
C ARG A 414 -5.48 -1.45 -6.94
N GLY A 415 -5.71 -0.79 -8.08
CA GLY A 415 -5.17 -1.17 -9.38
C GLY A 415 -5.57 -2.57 -9.88
N GLY A 416 -6.62 -3.17 -9.29
CA GLY A 416 -7.11 -4.51 -9.61
C GLY A 416 -6.30 -5.66 -8.99
N ASN A 417 -5.32 -5.38 -8.12
CA ASN A 417 -4.49 -6.41 -7.49
C ASN A 417 -5.00 -6.76 -6.08
N TRP A 418 -5.72 -7.88 -5.99
CA TRP A 418 -6.27 -8.43 -4.75
C TRP A 418 -5.49 -9.65 -4.22
N GLY A 419 -4.16 -9.69 -4.40
CA GLY A 419 -3.35 -10.80 -3.87
C GLY A 419 -3.42 -10.96 -2.33
N LYS A 420 -2.70 -11.98 -1.83
CA LYS A 420 -2.70 -12.34 -0.39
C LYS A 420 -2.08 -11.29 0.54
N GLY A 421 -1.30 -10.37 0.00
CA GLY A 421 -0.61 -9.35 0.79
C GLY A 421 0.43 -9.99 1.74
N PRO A 422 0.63 -9.48 2.97
CA PRO A 422 1.64 -10.00 3.88
C PRO A 422 1.24 -11.30 4.59
N TRP A 423 0.06 -11.85 4.28
CA TRP A 423 -0.52 -13.01 4.97
C TRP A 423 -0.42 -14.29 4.12
N PRO A 424 -0.43 -15.48 4.74
CA PRO A 424 -0.38 -16.75 4.01
C PRO A 424 -1.61 -17.01 3.14
N VAL A 425 -2.80 -16.60 3.61
CA VAL A 425 -4.08 -16.80 2.91
C VAL A 425 -4.55 -15.49 2.29
N SER A 426 -5.09 -15.58 1.07
CA SER A 426 -5.73 -14.44 0.41
C SER A 426 -7.04 -14.08 1.11
N GLY A 427 -7.34 -12.78 1.18
CA GLY A 427 -8.66 -12.32 1.61
C GLY A 427 -9.75 -12.50 0.55
N GLY A 428 -9.41 -12.90 -0.67
CA GLY A 428 -10.33 -12.97 -1.82
C GLY A 428 -10.67 -11.60 -2.41
N GLU A 429 -11.59 -11.54 -3.35
CA GLU A 429 -11.97 -10.26 -3.99
C GLU A 429 -12.74 -9.33 -3.02
N PRO A 430 -12.95 -8.04 -3.35
CA PRO A 430 -13.87 -7.18 -2.62
C PRO A 430 -15.26 -7.82 -2.53
N ALA A 431 -15.84 -7.83 -1.34
CA ALA A 431 -17.16 -8.38 -1.09
C ALA A 431 -18.13 -7.39 -0.44
N ALA A 432 -17.62 -6.39 0.28
CA ALA A 432 -18.44 -5.29 0.77
C ALA A 432 -17.64 -3.98 0.85
N LEU A 433 -18.33 -2.85 0.72
CA LEU A 433 -17.83 -1.51 1.04
C LEU A 433 -18.44 -1.01 2.34
N LEU A 434 -17.58 -0.61 3.26
CA LEU A 434 -17.95 0.04 4.51
C LEU A 434 -17.54 1.51 4.41
N ILE A 435 -18.52 2.38 4.21
CA ILE A 435 -18.38 3.82 4.13
C ILE A 435 -18.53 4.38 5.54
N VAL A 436 -17.50 5.06 6.04
CA VAL A 436 -17.49 5.63 7.38
C VAL A 436 -17.05 7.09 7.36
N TYR A 437 -17.52 7.85 8.34
CA TYR A 437 -17.20 9.25 8.53
C TYR A 437 -16.50 9.46 9.87
N ASP A 438 -15.40 10.21 9.83
CA ASP A 438 -14.68 10.65 11.00
C ASP A 438 -14.90 12.15 11.22
N TYR A 439 -15.67 12.50 12.25
CA TYR A 439 -15.85 13.89 12.67
C TYR A 439 -14.56 14.58 13.15
N HIS A 440 -13.53 13.81 13.55
CA HIS A 440 -12.31 14.35 14.17
C HIS A 440 -11.06 13.70 13.59
N PRO A 441 -10.76 13.92 12.29
CA PRO A 441 -9.59 13.35 11.65
C PRO A 441 -8.31 13.78 12.36
N LYS A 442 -7.36 12.84 12.45
CA LYS A 442 -6.09 13.06 13.15
C LYS A 442 -4.92 12.82 12.22
N ALA A 443 -4.06 13.82 12.08
CA ALA A 443 -2.87 13.72 11.26
C ALA A 443 -1.89 12.64 11.78
N LEU A 444 -1.23 11.94 10.85
CA LEU A 444 -0.21 10.94 11.19
C LEU A 444 1.00 11.55 11.89
N LYS A 445 1.60 10.78 12.79
CA LYS A 445 2.91 11.09 13.37
C LYS A 445 3.99 11.07 12.29
N ALA A 446 5.04 11.90 12.45
CA ALA A 446 6.10 12.06 11.45
C ALA A 446 6.76 10.75 10.98
N LYS A 447 6.92 9.77 11.89
CA LYS A 447 7.49 8.45 11.55
C LYS A 447 6.55 7.63 10.65
N GLU A 448 5.24 7.71 10.90
CA GLU A 448 4.23 6.97 10.13
C GLU A 448 4.00 7.63 8.77
N ARG A 449 4.02 8.97 8.70
CA ARG A 449 3.93 9.70 7.43
C ARG A 449 5.05 9.32 6.44
N LYS A 450 6.25 8.98 6.90
CA LYS A 450 7.32 8.46 6.02
C LYS A 450 6.99 7.08 5.44
N LYS A 451 6.23 6.26 6.16
CA LYS A 451 5.83 4.91 5.72
C LYS A 451 4.56 4.96 4.87
N TYR A 452 3.66 5.88 5.17
CA TYR A 452 2.36 6.05 4.54
C TYR A 452 2.20 7.53 4.11
N PRO A 453 2.84 7.93 3.01
CA PRO A 453 2.92 9.35 2.63
C PRO A 453 1.59 9.96 2.21
N TYR A 454 0.65 9.15 1.72
CA TYR A 454 -0.65 9.60 1.24
C TYR A 454 -1.76 9.44 2.28
N VAL A 455 -1.47 8.86 3.44
CA VAL A 455 -2.51 8.71 4.46
C VAL A 455 -2.71 10.05 5.18
N SER A 456 -3.91 10.61 5.05
CA SER A 456 -4.34 11.88 5.64
C SER A 456 -4.71 11.74 7.12
N ASN A 457 -5.43 10.66 7.45
CA ASN A 457 -5.99 10.38 8.78
C ASN A 457 -5.41 9.11 9.41
N GLU A 458 -4.93 9.17 10.66
CA GLU A 458 -4.37 8.02 11.37
C GLU A 458 -5.39 6.89 11.54
N HIS A 459 -6.70 7.22 11.50
CA HIS A 459 -7.76 6.24 11.63
C HIS A 459 -7.85 5.28 10.44
N TYR A 460 -7.29 5.58 9.26
CA TYR A 460 -7.15 4.59 8.18
C TYR A 460 -6.31 3.39 8.61
N LEU A 461 -5.36 3.60 9.53
CA LEU A 461 -4.48 2.56 10.05
C LEU A 461 -5.16 1.67 11.10
N LEU A 462 -6.40 1.96 11.51
CA LEU A 462 -7.18 1.09 12.38
C LEU A 462 -7.40 -0.30 11.76
N LYS A 463 -7.35 -0.41 10.42
CA LYS A 463 -7.36 -1.69 9.71
C LYS A 463 -6.32 -2.69 10.23
N GLU A 464 -5.14 -2.21 10.60
CA GLU A 464 -4.07 -3.07 11.10
C GLU A 464 -4.38 -3.64 12.50
N LYS A 465 -5.10 -2.89 13.33
CA LYS A 465 -5.54 -3.39 14.66
C LYS A 465 -6.64 -4.42 14.50
N LEU A 466 -7.64 -4.12 13.68
CA LEU A 466 -8.75 -5.03 13.41
C LEU A 466 -8.28 -6.33 12.75
N ARG A 467 -7.39 -6.27 11.75
CA ARG A 467 -6.79 -7.48 11.15
C ARG A 467 -6.07 -8.35 12.18
N LYS A 468 -5.33 -7.74 13.12
CA LYS A 468 -4.66 -8.50 14.19
C LYS A 468 -5.66 -9.16 15.13
N GLU A 469 -6.75 -8.47 15.45
CA GLU A 469 -7.82 -9.01 16.31
C GLU A 469 -8.50 -10.21 15.63
N ILE A 470 -8.94 -10.06 14.38
CA ILE A 470 -9.55 -11.14 13.58
C ILE A 470 -8.59 -12.34 13.46
N ASN A 471 -7.31 -12.09 13.16
CA ASN A 471 -6.32 -13.16 12.98
C ASN A 471 -5.76 -13.73 14.30
N SER A 472 -6.09 -13.15 15.47
CA SER A 472 -5.50 -13.57 16.76
C SER A 472 -5.89 -14.97 17.20
N ASN A 473 -7.05 -15.44 16.74
CA ASN A 473 -7.60 -16.76 17.05
C ASN A 473 -7.32 -17.81 15.95
N LEU A 474 -6.55 -17.47 14.91
CA LEU A 474 -6.23 -18.36 13.80
C LEU A 474 -4.79 -18.87 13.90
N CYS A 475 -4.54 -20.10 13.43
CA CYS A 475 -3.16 -20.55 13.23
C CYS A 475 -2.49 -19.75 12.11
N LYS A 476 -1.15 -19.68 12.12
CA LYS A 476 -0.38 -18.83 11.19
C LYS A 476 -0.73 -19.11 9.73
N GLU A 477 -0.91 -20.37 9.38
CA GLU A 477 -1.18 -20.85 8.03
C GLU A 477 -2.57 -20.45 7.53
N GLN A 478 -3.49 -20.11 8.44
CA GLN A 478 -4.87 -19.69 8.15
C GLN A 478 -5.07 -18.18 8.16
N GLN A 479 -4.06 -17.41 8.60
CA GLN A 479 -4.20 -15.96 8.71
C GLN A 479 -4.40 -15.32 7.34
N ALA A 480 -5.38 -14.43 7.27
CA ALA A 480 -5.84 -13.84 6.02
C ALA A 480 -5.81 -12.32 6.06
N ASN A 481 -5.74 -11.72 4.87
CA ASN A 481 -5.89 -10.28 4.71
C ASN A 481 -7.39 -9.91 4.62
N ALA A 482 -8.09 -9.85 5.75
CA ALA A 482 -9.55 -9.74 5.81
C ALA A 482 -10.16 -8.41 5.28
N LEU A 483 -9.40 -7.32 5.30
CA LEU A 483 -9.94 -5.99 4.93
C LEU A 483 -8.87 -5.09 4.30
N HIS A 484 -9.28 -4.06 3.57
CA HIS A 484 -8.45 -2.99 3.03
C HIS A 484 -9.11 -1.62 3.33
N SER A 485 -8.40 -0.52 3.12
CA SER A 485 -8.99 0.82 3.20
C SER A 485 -8.37 1.70 2.13
N SER A 486 -9.10 2.73 1.70
CA SER A 486 -8.50 3.89 1.06
C SER A 486 -7.41 4.50 1.95
N ASP A 487 -6.50 5.26 1.36
CA ASP A 487 -5.45 5.96 2.08
C ASP A 487 -5.89 7.38 2.47
N ASP A 488 -6.77 8.02 1.69
CA ASP A 488 -7.36 9.32 1.99
C ASP A 488 -8.77 9.45 1.40
N GLU A 489 -9.34 10.64 1.60
CA GLU A 489 -10.69 10.96 1.15
C GLU A 489 -10.85 10.98 -0.37
N ILE A 490 -9.84 11.42 -1.12
CA ILE A 490 -9.85 11.43 -2.59
C ILE A 490 -10.06 9.98 -3.07
N GLU A 491 -9.27 9.05 -2.55
CA GLU A 491 -9.41 7.64 -2.89
C GLU A 491 -10.75 7.06 -2.37
N ALA A 492 -11.23 7.50 -1.20
CA ALA A 492 -12.53 7.10 -0.69
C ALA A 492 -13.69 7.49 -1.63
N LEU A 493 -13.69 8.71 -2.15
CA LEU A 493 -14.70 9.22 -3.09
C LEU A 493 -14.62 8.49 -4.45
N GLU A 494 -13.40 8.25 -4.96
CA GLU A 494 -13.20 7.45 -6.16
C GLU A 494 -13.73 6.02 -6.01
N TYR A 495 -13.54 5.41 -4.84
CA TYR A 495 -14.05 4.05 -4.56
C TYR A 495 -15.57 4.01 -4.63
N ILE A 496 -16.26 4.99 -4.03
CA ILE A 496 -17.73 5.07 -4.06
C ILE A 496 -18.20 5.25 -5.50
N HIS A 497 -17.60 6.17 -6.26
CA HIS A 497 -18.07 6.47 -7.61
C HIS A 497 -17.77 5.38 -8.63
N SER A 498 -16.63 4.69 -8.49
CA SER A 498 -16.25 3.62 -9.41
C SER A 498 -17.07 2.33 -9.21
N VAL A 499 -17.56 2.09 -8.00
CA VAL A 499 -18.25 0.84 -7.65
C VAL A 499 -19.76 1.02 -7.48
N VAL A 500 -20.16 2.04 -6.71
CA VAL A 500 -21.55 2.29 -6.29
C VAL A 500 -21.95 3.77 -6.44
N PRO A 501 -21.86 4.35 -7.65
CA PRO A 501 -22.12 5.77 -7.88
C PRO A 501 -23.53 6.21 -7.44
N GLN A 502 -24.49 5.29 -7.45
CA GLN A 502 -25.88 5.54 -7.05
C GLN A 502 -26.03 5.93 -5.57
N VAL A 503 -25.08 5.57 -4.69
CA VAL A 503 -25.16 5.92 -3.26
C VAL A 503 -24.47 7.25 -2.93
N PHE A 504 -23.77 7.86 -3.90
CA PHE A 504 -22.93 9.03 -3.65
C PHE A 504 -23.72 10.22 -3.07
N GLN A 505 -24.85 10.55 -3.71
CA GLN A 505 -25.70 11.67 -3.28
C GLN A 505 -26.26 11.44 -1.87
N GLU A 506 -26.70 10.22 -1.55
CA GLU A 506 -27.20 9.85 -0.23
C GLU A 506 -26.11 10.00 0.86
N VAL A 507 -24.88 9.57 0.56
CA VAL A 507 -23.72 9.70 1.45
C VAL A 507 -23.42 11.18 1.71
N GLU A 508 -23.39 12.00 0.66
CA GLU A 508 -23.16 13.44 0.76
C GLU A 508 -24.23 14.13 1.62
N GLU A 509 -25.51 13.91 1.33
CA GLU A 509 -26.63 14.50 2.08
C GLU A 509 -26.59 14.08 3.55
N THR A 510 -26.29 12.81 3.82
CA THR A 510 -26.16 12.29 5.19
C THR A 510 -25.06 13.02 5.95
N ILE A 511 -23.88 13.17 5.35
CA ILE A 511 -22.73 13.82 5.99
C ILE A 511 -22.97 15.32 6.21
N ARG A 512 -23.54 16.02 5.22
CA ARG A 512 -23.89 17.45 5.37
C ARG A 512 -24.85 17.67 6.54
N ASN A 513 -25.89 16.85 6.64
CA ASN A 513 -26.86 16.90 7.74
C ASN A 513 -26.20 16.55 9.10
N TRP A 514 -25.31 15.55 9.13
CA TRP A 514 -24.55 15.19 10.32
C TRP A 514 -23.66 16.33 10.81
N ASP A 515 -22.96 17.00 9.91
CA ASP A 515 -22.09 18.12 10.22
C ASP A 515 -22.85 19.35 10.70
N GLU A 516 -23.96 19.67 10.05
CA GLU A 516 -24.81 20.78 10.45
C GLU A 516 -25.32 20.59 11.88
N LYS A 517 -25.82 19.39 12.20
CA LYS A 517 -26.29 19.05 13.55
C LYS A 517 -25.15 19.03 14.57
N TYR A 518 -23.94 18.64 14.18
CA TYR A 518 -22.79 18.55 15.08
C TYR A 518 -22.09 19.90 15.31
N ARG A 519 -22.43 20.92 14.52
CA ARG A 519 -21.90 22.28 14.65
C ARG A 519 -22.42 22.95 15.93
N THR A 520 -21.53 23.61 16.65
CA THR A 520 -21.88 24.38 17.85
C THR A 520 -22.27 25.79 17.43
N LYS A 521 -23.50 26.18 17.72
CA LYS A 521 -24.07 27.49 17.35
C LYS A 521 -23.60 28.59 18.29
N GLU A 522 -23.35 28.24 19.55
CA GLU A 522 -22.89 29.12 20.60
C GLU A 522 -21.40 29.42 20.45
N LYS A 523 -20.94 30.51 21.07
CA LYS A 523 -19.53 30.86 21.06
C LYS A 523 -18.74 29.86 21.92
N VAL A 524 -17.90 29.06 21.27
CA VAL A 524 -17.00 28.11 21.94
C VAL A 524 -15.87 28.88 22.63
N ILE A 525 -15.79 28.75 23.96
CA ILE A 525 -14.71 29.30 24.80
C ILE A 525 -13.52 28.34 24.80
N LYS A 526 -13.77 27.03 24.94
CA LYS A 526 -12.72 26.01 25.00
C LYS A 526 -13.27 24.61 24.67
N ASP A 527 -12.59 23.87 23.80
CA ASP A 527 -12.82 22.42 23.64
C ASP A 527 -12.12 21.66 24.78
N ILE A 528 -12.88 20.86 25.53
CA ILE A 528 -12.39 20.04 26.65
C ILE A 528 -12.57 18.54 26.39
N SER A 529 -12.82 18.15 25.14
CA SER A 529 -13.00 16.76 24.77
C SER A 529 -11.71 15.97 24.91
N GLU A 530 -11.78 14.76 25.48
CA GLU A 530 -10.62 13.86 25.54
C GLU A 530 -10.52 12.98 24.29
N ASN A 531 -11.42 11.99 24.17
CA ASN A 531 -11.33 10.95 23.14
C ASN A 531 -12.28 11.16 21.95
N LYS A 532 -13.26 12.06 22.08
CA LYS A 532 -14.25 12.42 21.04
C LYS A 532 -14.91 11.22 20.34
N ARG A 533 -15.12 10.10 21.05
CA ARG A 533 -15.65 8.87 20.43
C ARG A 533 -17.13 8.98 20.10
N ARG A 534 -17.95 9.37 21.09
CA ARG A 534 -19.41 9.50 20.96
C ARG A 534 -19.89 10.94 20.86
N ALA A 535 -19.16 11.86 21.49
CA ALA A 535 -19.54 13.26 21.60
C ALA A 535 -18.28 14.15 21.71
N LYS A 536 -18.43 15.43 21.37
CA LYS A 536 -17.52 16.49 21.79
C LYS A 536 -18.09 17.21 23.01
N VAL A 537 -17.19 17.73 23.85
CA VAL A 537 -17.52 18.48 25.06
C VAL A 537 -16.80 19.82 24.98
N GLU A 538 -17.57 20.90 24.99
CA GLU A 538 -17.09 22.26 24.81
C GLU A 538 -17.59 23.14 25.95
N ILE A 539 -16.74 24.03 26.44
CA ILE A 539 -17.15 25.16 27.28
C ILE A 539 -17.62 26.25 26.33
N ILE A 540 -18.86 26.70 26.52
CA ILE A 540 -19.50 27.71 25.68
C ILE A 540 -19.93 28.92 26.50
N ASP A 541 -20.12 30.04 25.82
CA ASP A 541 -20.88 31.17 26.33
C ASP A 541 -22.37 30.93 26.07
N PHE A 542 -23.12 30.64 27.14
CA PHE A 542 -24.55 30.41 27.11
C PHE A 542 -25.26 31.55 27.83
N ASN A 543 -25.82 32.49 27.08
CA ASN A 543 -26.52 33.68 27.59
C ASN A 543 -25.68 34.51 28.57
N GLY A 544 -24.38 34.69 28.31
CA GLY A 544 -23.46 35.47 29.14
C GLY A 544 -22.86 34.71 30.32
N VAL A 545 -23.19 33.41 30.47
CA VAL A 545 -22.67 32.54 31.53
C VAL A 545 -21.91 31.38 30.92
N LYS A 546 -20.83 30.93 31.58
CA LYS A 546 -20.10 29.74 31.16
C LYS A 546 -20.94 28.49 31.37
N ALA A 547 -21.11 27.69 30.33
CA ALA A 547 -21.76 26.39 30.39
C ALA A 547 -20.91 25.33 29.68
N VAL A 548 -21.19 24.06 29.94
CA VAL A 548 -20.61 22.92 29.24
C VAL A 548 -21.67 22.36 28.30
N LYS A 549 -21.38 22.36 27.01
CA LYS A 549 -22.20 21.72 25.98
C LYS A 549 -21.55 20.41 25.56
N LYS A 550 -22.31 19.32 25.65
CA LYS A 550 -21.93 18.00 25.12
C LYS A 550 -22.78 17.71 23.91
N THR A 551 -22.14 17.62 22.74
CA THR A 551 -22.80 17.39 21.45
C THR A 551 -22.44 16.00 20.95
N TYR A 552 -23.45 15.14 20.78
CA TYR A 552 -23.34 13.76 20.37
C TYR A 552 -23.29 13.64 18.85
N LYS A 553 -22.52 12.66 18.39
CA LYS A 553 -22.50 12.22 16.99
C LYS A 553 -23.81 11.52 16.64
N ALA A 554 -24.13 11.46 15.35
CA ALA A 554 -25.29 10.71 14.87
C ALA A 554 -25.26 9.24 15.34
N GLY A 555 -26.42 8.66 15.63
CA GLY A 555 -26.54 7.27 16.08
C GLY A 555 -26.16 7.04 17.55
N LYS A 556 -25.84 8.10 18.30
CA LYS A 556 -25.48 8.05 19.74
C LYS A 556 -26.58 8.63 20.64
N GLU A 557 -27.80 8.77 20.13
CA GLU A 557 -28.95 9.37 20.80
C GLU A 557 -29.32 8.60 22.08
N ARG A 558 -29.11 7.27 22.11
CA ARG A 558 -29.37 6.48 23.34
C ARG A 558 -28.51 6.91 24.54
N PHE A 559 -27.26 7.33 24.30
CA PHE A 559 -26.35 7.82 25.33
C PHE A 559 -26.78 9.20 25.82
N LEU A 560 -27.21 10.05 24.88
CA LEU A 560 -27.79 11.36 25.18
C LEU A 560 -29.07 11.22 26.01
N ASN A 561 -29.97 10.31 25.67
CA ASN A 561 -31.25 10.14 26.35
C ASN A 561 -31.07 9.75 27.83
N ARG A 562 -30.05 8.93 28.13
CA ARG A 562 -29.67 8.63 29.52
C ARG A 562 -29.22 9.88 30.27
N GLU A 563 -28.38 10.71 29.66
CA GLU A 563 -27.96 11.96 30.29
C GLU A 563 -29.11 12.96 30.43
N LYS A 564 -29.99 13.07 29.42
CA LYS A 564 -31.21 13.89 29.51
C LYS A 564 -32.11 13.45 30.67
N TYR A 565 -32.31 12.14 30.85
CA TYR A 565 -33.04 11.61 32.00
C TYR A 565 -32.39 12.01 33.33
N VAL A 566 -31.08 11.81 33.48
CA VAL A 566 -30.40 12.12 34.75
C VAL A 566 -30.37 13.63 35.04
N TYR A 567 -29.95 14.46 34.09
CA TYR A 567 -29.86 15.91 34.30
C TYR A 567 -31.23 16.59 34.31
N GLY A 568 -32.21 16.06 33.58
CA GLY A 568 -33.56 16.64 33.48
C GLY A 568 -34.48 16.24 34.62
N GLU A 569 -34.49 14.96 34.99
CA GLU A 569 -35.42 14.44 36.00
C GLU A 569 -34.75 14.33 37.38
N LEU A 570 -33.64 13.57 37.46
CA LEU A 570 -33.01 13.23 38.75
C LEU A 570 -32.27 14.40 39.41
N SER A 571 -31.86 15.41 38.64
CA SER A 571 -31.18 16.60 39.19
C SER A 571 -32.05 17.44 40.13
N ASN A 572 -33.37 17.31 40.05
CA ASN A 572 -34.31 17.99 40.95
C ASN A 572 -34.32 17.38 42.36
N GLU A 573 -33.87 16.13 42.50
CA GLU A 573 -33.89 15.39 43.77
C GLU A 573 -32.58 15.50 44.54
N ARG A 574 -31.46 15.73 43.83
CA ARG A 574 -30.10 15.69 44.41
C ARG A 574 -29.19 16.76 43.82
N GLU A 575 -28.62 17.58 44.70
CA GLU A 575 -27.72 18.67 44.30
C GLU A 575 -26.38 18.21 43.71
N PHE A 576 -25.95 16.97 43.97
CA PHE A 576 -24.72 16.44 43.38
C PHE A 576 -24.85 16.18 41.88
N ILE A 577 -26.05 16.22 41.32
CA ILE A 577 -26.30 16.14 39.88
C ILE A 577 -26.45 17.56 39.35
N PRO A 578 -25.62 18.01 38.38
CA PRO A 578 -25.81 19.27 37.69
C PRO A 578 -27.24 19.45 37.16
N LYS A 579 -27.77 20.67 37.22
CA LYS A 579 -29.05 20.98 36.57
C LYS A 579 -28.89 20.98 35.05
N LEU A 580 -29.90 20.50 34.33
CA LEU A 580 -29.97 20.69 32.87
C LEU A 580 -30.32 22.15 32.56
N LEU A 581 -29.51 22.86 31.79
CA LEU A 581 -29.80 24.23 31.35
C LEU A 581 -30.60 24.25 30.05
N ASP A 582 -30.21 23.39 29.11
CA ASP A 582 -30.87 23.23 27.81
C ASP A 582 -30.54 21.86 27.22
N SER A 583 -31.35 21.38 26.28
CA SER A 583 -31.07 20.19 25.51
C SER A 583 -31.76 20.22 24.15
N GLY A 584 -31.14 19.59 23.16
CA GLY A 584 -31.72 19.40 21.82
C GLY A 584 -31.62 17.96 21.35
N ASP A 585 -31.88 17.70 20.08
CA ASP A 585 -31.93 16.34 19.53
C ASP A 585 -30.62 15.56 19.68
N ASN A 586 -29.48 16.27 19.68
CA ASN A 586 -28.16 15.67 19.78
C ASN A 586 -27.25 16.32 20.85
N TYR A 587 -27.77 17.14 21.76
CA TYR A 587 -26.94 17.82 22.75
C TYR A 587 -27.62 18.02 24.10
N ILE A 588 -26.78 18.24 25.12
CA ILE A 588 -27.15 18.81 26.42
C ILE A 588 -26.25 19.98 26.76
N ILE A 589 -26.77 20.91 27.55
CA ILE A 589 -26.04 22.03 28.14
C ILE A 589 -26.24 21.98 29.66
N ILE A 590 -25.14 21.96 30.41
CA ILE A 590 -25.13 21.97 31.88
C ILE A 590 -24.23 23.11 32.40
N PRO A 591 -24.38 23.54 33.66
CA PRO A 591 -23.53 24.59 34.21
C PRO A 591 -22.05 24.19 34.20
N TYR A 592 -21.19 25.16 33.94
CA TYR A 592 -19.75 24.97 34.13
C TYR A 592 -19.39 25.05 35.61
N PHE A 593 -18.72 24.03 36.12
CA PHE A 593 -18.22 23.99 37.50
C PHE A 593 -16.70 24.12 37.56
N GLU A 594 -16.20 25.09 38.32
CA GLU A 594 -14.78 25.18 38.63
C GLU A 594 -14.38 24.17 39.71
N THR A 595 -13.43 23.30 39.36
CA THR A 595 -12.86 22.34 40.32
C THR A 595 -11.81 23.00 41.21
N VAL A 596 -11.72 22.54 42.46
CA VAL A 596 -10.67 23.00 43.39
C VAL A 596 -9.30 22.66 42.82
N ARG A 597 -8.39 23.64 42.69
CA ARG A 597 -7.08 23.51 42.00
C ARG A 597 -6.27 22.26 42.38
N PHE A 598 -6.28 21.85 43.66
CA PHE A 598 -5.53 20.68 44.13
C PHE A 598 -6.09 19.35 43.63
N SER A 599 -7.36 19.31 43.20
CA SER A 599 -8.00 18.11 42.65
C SER A 599 -7.53 17.75 41.23
N ASN A 600 -6.75 18.63 40.58
CA ASN A 600 -6.12 18.35 39.28
C ASN A 600 -5.03 17.27 39.39
N ASN A 601 -4.53 16.98 40.60
CA ASN A 601 -3.62 15.86 40.86
C ASN A 601 -4.42 14.64 41.33
N GLU A 602 -4.37 13.53 40.58
CA GLU A 602 -5.11 12.30 40.91
C GLU A 602 -4.86 11.79 42.33
N ARG A 603 -3.61 11.85 42.83
CA ARG A 603 -3.30 11.37 44.19
C ARG A 603 -3.95 12.25 45.25
N ALA A 604 -3.91 13.56 45.06
CA ALA A 604 -4.53 14.51 45.98
C ALA A 604 -6.06 14.37 45.94
N LYS A 605 -6.65 14.26 44.74
CA LYS A 605 -8.08 14.00 44.54
C LYS A 605 -8.51 12.73 45.25
N ASN A 606 -7.84 11.61 45.01
CA ASN A 606 -8.16 10.33 45.66
C ASN A 606 -8.06 10.40 47.19
N LYS A 607 -7.07 11.13 47.73
CA LYS A 607 -6.96 11.34 49.18
C LYS A 607 -8.12 12.18 49.73
N MET A 608 -8.55 13.21 49.01
CA MET A 608 -9.72 14.01 49.39
C MET A 608 -11.01 13.19 49.33
N LEU A 609 -11.22 12.45 48.25
CA LEU A 609 -12.36 11.53 48.12
C LEU A 609 -12.41 10.54 49.27
N LYS A 610 -11.28 9.94 49.64
CA LYS A 610 -11.16 9.02 50.77
C LYS A 610 -11.47 9.68 52.13
N LYS A 611 -10.93 10.88 52.38
CA LYS A 611 -10.97 11.50 53.71
C LYS A 611 -12.23 12.32 53.97
N HIS A 612 -12.77 12.96 52.95
CA HIS A 612 -13.81 13.99 53.11
C HIS A 612 -15.12 13.65 52.40
N TYR A 613 -15.11 12.80 51.37
CA TYR A 613 -16.29 12.53 50.53
C TYR A 613 -16.70 11.07 50.51
N LYS A 614 -16.17 10.24 51.42
CA LYS A 614 -16.44 8.79 51.45
C LYS A 614 -17.93 8.49 51.61
N GLU A 615 -18.58 9.14 52.56
CA GLU A 615 -20.02 8.97 52.82
C GLU A 615 -20.88 9.49 51.67
N GLU A 616 -20.49 10.63 51.07
CA GLU A 616 -21.19 11.16 49.88
C GLU A 616 -21.10 10.21 48.68
N ILE A 617 -19.95 9.55 48.46
CA ILE A 617 -19.78 8.58 47.39
C ILE A 617 -20.69 7.35 47.59
N TYR A 618 -20.78 6.84 48.81
CA TYR A 618 -21.74 5.76 49.12
C TYR A 618 -23.18 6.23 48.97
N GLY A 619 -23.50 7.45 49.42
CA GLY A 619 -24.82 8.05 49.26
C GLY A 619 -25.22 8.25 47.79
N ILE A 620 -24.26 8.55 46.90
CA ILE A 620 -24.51 8.62 45.45
C ILE A 620 -24.87 7.22 44.91
N SER A 621 -24.08 6.20 45.21
CA SER A 621 -24.37 4.83 44.74
C SER A 621 -25.70 4.31 45.30
N ASP A 622 -25.98 4.60 46.57
CA ASP A 622 -27.23 4.25 47.23
C ASP A 622 -28.44 4.95 46.60
N PHE A 623 -28.30 6.23 46.23
CA PHE A 623 -29.34 6.96 45.50
C PHE A 623 -29.69 6.30 44.16
N PHE A 624 -28.68 5.98 43.34
CA PHE A 624 -28.93 5.34 42.04
C PHE A 624 -29.48 3.92 42.20
N TYR A 625 -29.00 3.17 43.20
CA TYR A 625 -29.57 1.87 43.57
C TYR A 625 -31.07 1.96 43.87
N HIS A 626 -31.51 2.93 44.67
CA HIS A 626 -32.93 3.12 44.98
C HIS A 626 -33.76 3.58 43.76
N LYS A 627 -33.12 4.13 42.73
CA LYS A 627 -33.73 4.40 41.42
C LYS A 627 -33.73 3.20 40.48
N GLY A 628 -33.29 2.03 40.95
CA GLY A 628 -33.18 0.83 40.12
C GLY A 628 -32.06 0.91 39.08
N CYS A 629 -31.06 1.76 39.29
CA CYS A 629 -30.04 2.08 38.31
C CYS A 629 -28.61 1.81 38.82
N ALA A 630 -27.69 1.71 37.87
CA ALA A 630 -26.25 1.67 38.08
C ALA A 630 -25.53 2.68 37.18
N LEU A 631 -24.51 3.34 37.74
CA LEU A 631 -23.52 4.13 37.03
C LEU A 631 -22.35 3.24 36.60
N ILE A 632 -22.44 2.61 35.43
CA ILE A 632 -21.41 1.67 34.92
C ILE A 632 -20.03 2.35 34.79
N ASP A 633 -20.03 3.66 34.49
CA ASP A 633 -18.81 4.47 34.41
C ASP A 633 -18.53 5.30 35.67
N PHE A 634 -18.92 4.80 36.85
CA PHE A 634 -18.64 5.51 38.09
C PHE A 634 -17.17 5.37 38.51
N HIS A 635 -16.40 6.45 38.36
CA HIS A 635 -15.01 6.51 38.79
C HIS A 635 -14.61 7.95 39.17
N PRO A 636 -13.47 8.14 39.86
CA PRO A 636 -13.03 9.46 40.31
C PRO A 636 -12.89 10.53 39.22
N GLY A 637 -12.74 10.15 37.95
CA GLY A 637 -12.65 11.10 36.84
C GLY A 637 -13.97 11.85 36.63
N ASN A 638 -15.09 11.15 36.83
CA ASN A 638 -16.46 11.64 36.66
C ASN A 638 -17.01 12.36 37.92
N LEU A 639 -16.14 12.64 38.89
CA LEU A 639 -16.47 13.40 40.10
C LEU A 639 -15.74 14.74 40.11
N LEU A 640 -16.47 15.84 40.15
CA LEU A 640 -15.94 17.19 40.29
C LEU A 640 -16.01 17.62 41.76
N ILE A 641 -14.88 18.02 42.33
CA ILE A 641 -14.83 18.61 43.68
C ILE A 641 -14.93 20.12 43.51
N THR A 642 -16.07 20.69 43.84
CA THR A 642 -16.38 22.12 43.68
C THR A 642 -16.51 22.81 45.03
N ARG A 643 -16.68 24.14 45.05
CA ARG A 643 -16.96 24.88 46.29
C ARG A 643 -18.34 24.56 46.87
N GLU A 644 -19.27 24.10 46.04
CA GLU A 644 -20.64 23.74 46.41
C GLU A 644 -20.77 22.26 46.81
N GLY A 645 -19.65 21.53 46.86
CA GLY A 645 -19.63 20.09 47.14
C GLY A 645 -19.30 19.25 45.92
N LEU A 646 -19.53 17.95 46.04
CA LEU A 646 -19.25 16.96 45.01
C LEU A 646 -20.32 17.05 43.90
N LYS A 647 -19.89 17.13 42.63
CA LYS A 647 -20.77 17.00 41.47
C LYS A 647 -20.40 15.77 40.66
N VAL A 648 -21.38 14.99 40.25
CA VAL A 648 -21.23 13.82 39.38
C VAL A 648 -21.55 14.25 37.95
N ILE A 649 -20.70 13.85 37.01
CA ILE A 649 -20.87 14.12 35.58
C ILE A 649 -20.76 12.82 34.78
N ASP A 650 -21.14 12.89 33.51
CA ASP A 650 -21.06 11.80 32.54
C ASP A 650 -21.90 10.56 32.89
N PHE A 651 -23.18 10.64 32.56
CA PHE A 651 -24.19 9.59 32.82
C PHE A 651 -24.50 8.73 31.60
N GLU A 652 -23.64 8.77 30.57
CA GLU A 652 -23.90 8.12 29.28
C GLU A 652 -24.07 6.60 29.37
N PHE A 653 -23.50 5.97 30.42
CA PHE A 653 -23.62 4.54 30.71
C PHE A 653 -24.50 4.25 31.93
N LEU A 654 -25.53 5.07 32.18
CA LEU A 654 -26.58 4.71 33.13
C LEU A 654 -27.24 3.39 32.68
N TYR A 655 -27.26 2.40 33.56
CA TYR A 655 -27.86 1.10 33.34
C TYR A 655 -29.05 0.93 34.28
N HIS A 656 -30.18 0.43 33.78
CA HIS A 656 -31.33 0.04 34.59
C HIS A 656 -31.23 -1.45 34.86
N TYR A 657 -31.36 -1.85 36.12
CA TYR A 657 -31.31 -3.25 36.49
C TYR A 657 -32.60 -3.97 36.07
N ASP A 658 -32.45 -5.13 35.42
CA ASP A 658 -33.55 -6.08 35.25
C ASP A 658 -33.91 -6.73 36.60
N GLN A 659 -32.89 -7.04 37.39
CA GLN A 659 -33.00 -7.53 38.77
C GLN A 659 -32.07 -6.75 39.67
N LEU A 660 -32.66 -6.08 40.67
CA LEU A 660 -31.91 -5.27 41.61
C LEU A 660 -30.98 -6.17 42.46
N PRO A 661 -29.71 -5.79 42.68
CA PRO A 661 -28.84 -6.49 43.62
C PRO A 661 -29.46 -6.51 45.03
N GLU A 662 -29.08 -7.48 45.85
CA GLU A 662 -29.62 -7.62 47.23
C GLU A 662 -29.35 -6.39 48.12
N SER A 663 -28.35 -5.57 47.81
CA SER A 663 -28.04 -4.34 48.54
C SER A 663 -27.26 -3.34 47.70
N SER A 664 -27.28 -2.07 48.11
CA SER A 664 -26.53 -0.98 47.44
C SER A 664 -25.00 -1.18 47.49
N LEU A 665 -24.48 -1.99 48.41
CA LEU A 665 -23.06 -2.37 48.46
C LEU A 665 -22.66 -3.38 47.37
N LYS A 666 -23.64 -4.01 46.72
CA LYS A 666 -23.44 -4.99 45.65
C LYS A 666 -23.66 -4.40 44.25
N THR A 667 -23.77 -3.07 44.12
CA THR A 667 -23.98 -2.39 42.84
C THR A 667 -22.78 -2.49 41.90
N PHE A 668 -23.06 -2.42 40.60
CA PHE A 668 -22.04 -2.37 39.55
C PHE A 668 -21.16 -1.11 39.63
N ASP A 669 -21.66 0.00 40.18
CA ASP A 669 -20.92 1.26 40.34
C ASP A 669 -19.62 1.05 41.14
N LEU A 670 -19.72 0.26 42.22
CA LEU A 670 -18.64 0.03 43.17
C LEU A 670 -17.92 -1.30 42.92
N LEU A 671 -18.66 -2.37 42.61
CA LEU A 671 -18.09 -3.71 42.42
C LEU A 671 -17.72 -4.03 40.98
N GLY A 672 -18.12 -3.19 40.03
CA GLY A 672 -18.05 -3.50 38.60
C GLY A 672 -19.13 -4.47 38.14
N PHE A 673 -19.20 -4.66 36.83
CA PHE A 673 -20.15 -5.54 36.15
C PHE A 673 -19.52 -6.91 35.80
N PRO A 674 -20.33 -7.95 35.54
CA PRO A 674 -19.83 -9.29 35.22
C PRO A 674 -19.21 -9.35 33.80
N VAL A 675 -18.57 -10.48 33.46
CA VAL A 675 -17.84 -10.63 32.18
C VAL A 675 -18.79 -10.67 30.98
N ASP A 676 -19.94 -11.28 31.18
CA ASP A 676 -21.08 -11.43 30.28
C ASP A 676 -22.08 -10.27 30.37
N PHE A 677 -21.67 -9.11 30.89
CA PHE A 677 -22.54 -7.93 30.94
C PHE A 677 -22.98 -7.49 29.54
N GLU A 678 -24.30 -7.54 29.30
CA GLU A 678 -24.94 -7.26 28.01
C GLU A 678 -25.20 -5.76 27.75
N GLY A 679 -25.08 -4.91 28.78
CA GLY A 679 -25.29 -3.46 28.64
C GLY A 679 -24.15 -2.70 27.96
N ASP A 680 -24.43 -1.46 27.55
CA ASP A 680 -23.41 -0.55 27.04
C ASP A 680 -22.30 -0.33 28.09
N LYS A 681 -21.04 -0.41 27.67
CA LYS A 681 -19.87 -0.24 28.55
C LYS A 681 -18.83 0.72 27.98
N PRO A 682 -18.07 1.42 28.85
CA PRO A 682 -16.93 2.22 28.41
C PRO A 682 -15.91 1.37 27.66
N TYR A 683 -15.39 1.89 26.56
CA TYR A 683 -14.46 1.15 25.71
C TYR A 683 -13.17 0.79 26.46
N GLY A 684 -12.77 -0.48 26.37
CA GLY A 684 -11.51 -0.98 26.95
C GLY A 684 -11.55 -1.18 28.47
N ILE A 685 -12.69 -0.98 29.13
CA ILE A 685 -12.83 -1.16 30.58
C ILE A 685 -13.38 -2.55 30.89
N LYS A 686 -12.63 -3.30 31.71
CA LYS A 686 -13.09 -4.58 32.26
C LYS A 686 -13.89 -4.33 33.54
N GLY A 687 -14.99 -5.05 33.77
CA GLY A 687 -15.86 -4.85 34.93
C GLY A 687 -15.10 -4.83 36.27
N ALA A 688 -14.19 -5.78 36.50
CA ALA A 688 -13.38 -5.85 37.73
C ALA A 688 -12.47 -4.62 37.99
N HIS A 689 -12.25 -3.75 36.99
CA HIS A 689 -11.45 -2.55 37.15
C HIS A 689 -12.10 -1.56 38.13
N ARG A 690 -13.43 -1.40 38.10
CA ARG A 690 -14.17 -0.47 38.98
C ARG A 690 -13.98 -0.83 40.45
N LYS A 691 -14.13 -2.13 40.77
CA LYS A 691 -13.84 -2.68 42.10
C LYS A 691 -12.44 -2.33 42.60
N LYS A 692 -11.42 -2.44 41.75
CA LYS A 692 -10.03 -2.15 42.13
C LYS A 692 -9.82 -0.67 42.41
N VAL A 693 -10.42 0.21 41.59
CA VAL A 693 -10.33 1.66 41.77
C VAL A 693 -10.98 2.07 43.09
N TRP A 694 -12.23 1.68 43.33
CA TRP A 694 -12.93 2.07 44.55
C TRP A 694 -12.39 1.42 45.81
N LYS A 695 -11.96 0.15 45.75
CA LYS A 695 -11.27 -0.50 46.87
C LYS A 695 -10.01 0.25 47.32
N LYS A 696 -9.30 0.92 46.41
CA LYS A 696 -8.10 1.71 46.75
C LYS A 696 -8.44 3.04 47.44
N ILE A 697 -9.63 3.57 47.20
CA ILE A 697 -10.04 4.90 47.65
C ILE A 697 -10.90 4.80 48.91
N LEU A 698 -11.86 3.88 48.96
CA LEU A 698 -12.84 3.80 50.04
C LEU A 698 -12.40 2.87 51.19
N ASN A 699 -11.49 1.92 50.92
CA ASN A 699 -10.80 1.11 51.94
C ASN A 699 -9.39 1.65 52.13
#